data_AF-A0A4Y6PXD4-F1
#
_entry.id   AF-A0A4Y6PXD4-F1
#
_cell.length_a   1.000
_cell.length_b   1.000
_cell.length_c   1.000
_cell.angle_alpha   90.00
_cell.angle_beta   90.00
_cell.angle_gamma   90.00
#
_symmetry.space_group_name_H-M   'P 1'
#
loop_
_entity.id
_entity.type
_entity.pdbx_description
1 polymer ?
#
loop_
_entity_poly.entity_id
_entity_poly.type
_entity_poly.pdbx_seq_one_letter_code
_entity_poly.pdbx_strand_id
1 'polypeptide(L)'
;MMFMRSQIQKAETGRAVRRRFRLLKRVLMCLLVAAMWTAPVSSAHALDKNQIIQMSKLGMETNAIKGAIDGAGSELKLSPEEVGELRAAGVDEEVIKYLEATGHVEGGDEADGGEEAPAPADDEASGPAPAPAPGEEEESKEYTEEELEKLAEEKAKEINEEKKAEEARQRKIQAEARKLPQAKRAVESGDNMSAAKTYLKFLSLNPDPEGDDFYAAKFGLAKALYQEGILSGAANPLLDVIMAGAQRPHFKEAFYMLEELTKRIGFQPPLLEEMTKFYVGDMNAKFKNDFHYYLGKFFFDYGRGDLAIEYLDKVEKGAADYPEALYLKGVAQLEQQKQGEALKNFERAIVAGEQEPGGNEEILQLGYMALARVFYEVGYYDVALYYYQKIPSKSARNASATFETAWTYFMKNDYKRALGTFHTLHSPYYSEWYFPDLYILESAVYLNLCQFDKSKEALAKFQQTYLDKRPVLEKFLQETTEPKAYWTALTGIYQKDKPKAARNLPPMFANAVLDELEFYNVYGVIQTLKKERDALKQNVSALGEFGQQVLGSVESQLDTKIEEGGILVQQKLSEVNKELQDWDLKATQISFDIGSEEEAQLERRLRNQSVEEEGVEQGTTLLIVADDFTPWPFEGEYWADEVTNYRSRLRSSCSAE
;
A
#
# COMPACT_ATOMS: atom_id res chain seq x y z
N MET A 1 -0.19 -5.85 -11.65
CA MET A 1 -0.93 -6.97 -11.02
C MET A 1 -0.13 -8.00 -10.17
N MET A 2 1.21 -8.05 -10.15
CA MET A 2 1.94 -9.08 -9.35
C MET A 2 1.96 -8.76 -7.82
N PHE A 3 2.07 -7.48 -7.44
CA PHE A 3 2.09 -7.00 -6.05
C PHE A 3 0.79 -7.26 -5.24
N MET A 4 -0.39 -7.26 -5.88
CA MET A 4 -1.70 -7.40 -5.23
C MET A 4 -2.03 -8.84 -4.71
N ARG A 5 -1.04 -9.71 -4.48
CA ARG A 5 -1.29 -11.14 -4.18
C ARG A 5 -0.90 -11.63 -2.79
N SER A 6 -0.23 -10.83 -1.95
CA SER A 6 0.34 -11.34 -0.69
C SER A 6 -0.65 -11.42 0.49
N GLN A 7 -1.67 -10.54 0.57
CA GLN A 7 -2.45 -10.34 1.81
C GLN A 7 -3.70 -11.22 2.05
N ILE A 8 -4.01 -12.23 1.21
CA ILE A 8 -5.22 -13.08 1.41
C ILE A 8 -4.85 -14.51 1.82
N GLN A 9 -4.44 -14.71 3.09
CA GLN A 9 -4.20 -16.07 3.61
C GLN A 9 -4.40 -16.32 5.13
N LYS A 10 -5.44 -15.75 5.77
CA LYS A 10 -5.90 -16.17 7.10
C LYS A 10 -7.43 -16.35 7.19
N ALA A 11 -7.93 -17.54 6.81
CA ALA A 11 -9.23 -18.07 7.22
C ALA A 11 -9.32 -19.59 6.97
N GLU A 12 -9.54 -20.40 8.01
CA GLU A 12 -9.75 -21.85 7.88
C GLU A 12 -11.23 -22.21 7.89
N THR A 13 -11.74 -22.73 6.76
CA THR A 13 -12.87 -23.68 6.65
C THR A 13 -13.09 -24.07 5.17
N GLY A 14 -14.01 -25.02 4.90
CA GLY A 14 -14.47 -25.28 3.52
C GLY A 14 -13.45 -25.96 2.61
N ARG A 15 -13.10 -27.23 2.89
CA ARG A 15 -12.10 -27.99 2.10
C ARG A 15 -12.64 -28.55 0.76
N ALA A 16 -13.96 -28.53 0.53
CA ALA A 16 -14.62 -29.12 -0.66
C ALA A 16 -14.68 -28.19 -1.89
N VAL A 17 -15.07 -26.92 -1.72
CA VAL A 17 -15.25 -25.95 -2.83
C VAL A 17 -13.94 -25.71 -3.60
N ARG A 18 -12.80 -25.83 -2.90
CA ARG A 18 -11.43 -25.54 -3.38
C ARG A 18 -10.97 -26.37 -4.59
N ARG A 19 -11.67 -27.45 -4.97
CA ARG A 19 -11.30 -28.27 -6.15
C ARG A 19 -11.90 -27.80 -7.49
N ARG A 20 -13.15 -27.34 -7.54
CA ARG A 20 -13.77 -26.91 -8.83
C ARG A 20 -13.21 -25.57 -9.33
N PHE A 21 -13.02 -24.59 -8.44
CA PHE A 21 -12.45 -23.28 -8.80
C PHE A 21 -11.00 -23.33 -9.31
N ARG A 22 -10.22 -24.36 -8.95
CA ARG A 22 -8.81 -24.51 -9.38
C ARG A 22 -8.64 -25.00 -10.82
N LEU A 23 -9.65 -25.62 -11.43
CA LEU A 23 -9.59 -26.00 -12.85
C LEU A 23 -9.87 -24.80 -13.75
N LEU A 24 -10.98 -24.08 -13.54
CA LEU A 24 -11.34 -22.93 -14.39
C LEU A 24 -10.26 -21.84 -14.40
N LYS A 25 -9.69 -21.47 -13.24
CA LYS A 25 -8.62 -20.46 -13.18
C LYS A 25 -7.31 -20.87 -13.87
N ARG A 26 -7.05 -22.17 -14.09
CA ARG A 26 -5.88 -22.62 -14.87
C ARG A 26 -6.12 -22.53 -16.37
N VAL A 27 -7.31 -22.88 -16.85
CA VAL A 27 -7.66 -22.78 -18.28
C VAL A 27 -7.61 -21.32 -18.74
N LEU A 28 -8.22 -20.39 -17.98
CA LEU A 28 -8.28 -18.98 -18.37
C LEU A 28 -6.90 -18.29 -18.34
N MET A 29 -6.05 -18.61 -17.37
CA MET A 29 -4.73 -17.98 -17.22
C MET A 29 -3.69 -18.51 -18.22
N CYS A 30 -3.86 -19.72 -18.75
CA CYS A 30 -3.04 -20.21 -19.88
C CYS A 30 -3.48 -19.60 -21.23
N LEU A 31 -4.78 -19.37 -21.44
CA LEU A 31 -5.28 -18.81 -22.71
C LEU A 31 -4.82 -17.36 -22.93
N LEU A 32 -4.78 -16.52 -21.90
CA LEU A 32 -4.32 -15.13 -22.03
C LEU A 32 -2.81 -14.99 -22.29
N VAL A 33 -1.98 -15.93 -21.82
CA VAL A 33 -0.53 -15.89 -22.06
C VAL A 33 -0.16 -16.54 -23.40
N ALA A 34 -0.88 -17.59 -23.83
CA ALA A 34 -0.60 -18.29 -25.09
C ALA A 34 -1.15 -17.57 -26.34
N ALA A 35 -2.16 -16.68 -26.20
CA ALA A 35 -2.81 -16.04 -27.35
C ALA A 35 -2.11 -14.76 -27.86
N MET A 36 -1.14 -14.20 -27.13
CA MET A 36 -0.51 -12.91 -27.48
C MET A 36 0.82 -13.04 -28.24
N TRP A 37 1.25 -14.27 -28.58
CA TRP A 37 2.56 -14.55 -29.22
C TRP A 37 2.45 -15.11 -30.65
N THR A 38 1.24 -15.12 -31.25
CA THR A 38 1.00 -15.63 -32.63
C THR A 38 0.05 -14.77 -33.46
N ALA A 39 -0.29 -13.56 -33.00
CA ALA A 39 -1.07 -12.60 -33.79
C ALA A 39 -0.12 -11.78 -34.69
N PRO A 40 -0.39 -11.66 -36.01
CA PRO A 40 0.38 -10.79 -36.89
C PRO A 40 0.18 -9.31 -36.51
N VAL A 41 1.16 -8.47 -36.84
CA VAL A 41 1.24 -7.06 -36.44
C VAL A 41 -0.01 -6.29 -36.88
N SER A 42 -0.93 -6.13 -35.95
CA SER A 42 -2.05 -5.20 -36.07
C SER A 42 -1.53 -3.81 -35.71
N SER A 43 -1.79 -2.82 -36.56
CA SER A 43 -1.28 -1.45 -36.38
C SER A 43 -1.68 -0.88 -35.02
N ALA A 44 -0.75 -0.17 -34.37
CA ALA A 44 -1.09 0.67 -33.24
C ALA A 44 -2.19 1.66 -33.67
N HIS A 45 -3.35 1.58 -33.03
CA HIS A 45 -4.49 2.42 -33.42
C HIS A 45 -4.24 3.85 -32.94
N ALA A 46 -4.33 4.82 -33.85
CA ALA A 46 -4.50 6.22 -33.50
C ALA A 46 -5.80 6.42 -32.70
N LEU A 47 -5.93 7.57 -32.04
CA LEU A 47 -7.12 7.90 -31.25
C LEU A 47 -8.38 7.81 -32.13
N ASP A 48 -9.39 7.08 -31.68
CA ASP A 48 -10.63 6.84 -32.42
C ASP A 48 -11.90 7.21 -31.63
N LYS A 49 -13.05 7.18 -32.31
CA LYS A 49 -14.38 7.36 -31.70
C LYS A 49 -14.56 6.50 -30.44
N ASN A 50 -14.19 5.22 -30.52
CA ASN A 50 -14.46 4.26 -29.46
C ASN A 50 -13.63 4.56 -28.19
N GLN A 51 -12.39 5.03 -28.35
CA GLN A 51 -11.54 5.49 -27.25
C GLN A 51 -12.09 6.78 -26.62
N ILE A 52 -12.57 7.74 -27.40
CA ILE A 52 -13.22 8.96 -26.85
C ILE A 52 -14.51 8.59 -26.08
N ILE A 53 -15.32 7.67 -26.61
CA ILE A 53 -16.48 7.09 -25.90
C ILE A 53 -16.04 6.41 -24.58
N GLN A 54 -14.95 5.65 -24.59
CA GLN A 54 -14.44 5.00 -23.37
C GLN A 54 -13.96 6.01 -22.33
N MET A 55 -13.20 7.03 -22.72
CA MET A 55 -12.72 8.07 -21.80
C MET A 55 -13.87 8.82 -21.12
N SER A 56 -14.95 9.13 -21.84
CA SER A 56 -16.15 9.74 -21.22
C SER A 56 -16.98 8.75 -20.39
N LYS A 57 -17.06 7.47 -20.78
CA LYS A 57 -17.75 6.44 -19.96
C LYS A 57 -16.99 6.06 -18.68
N LEU A 58 -15.66 6.20 -18.67
CA LEU A 58 -14.85 6.23 -17.45
C LEU A 58 -15.04 7.55 -16.68
N GLY A 59 -15.39 8.62 -17.39
CA GLY A 59 -15.74 9.94 -16.87
C GLY A 59 -14.53 10.81 -16.54
N MET A 60 -13.46 10.70 -17.34
CA MET A 60 -12.31 11.59 -17.25
C MET A 60 -12.74 13.06 -17.41
N GLU A 61 -12.08 13.99 -16.73
CA GLU A 61 -12.43 15.42 -16.89
C GLU A 61 -12.23 15.89 -18.34
N THR A 62 -13.11 16.79 -18.78
CA THR A 62 -13.16 17.36 -20.13
C THR A 62 -11.80 17.84 -20.65
N ASN A 63 -10.95 18.38 -19.76
CA ASN A 63 -9.62 18.89 -20.13
C ASN A 63 -8.59 17.78 -20.38
N ALA A 64 -8.71 16.63 -19.71
CA ALA A 64 -7.87 15.46 -20.00
C ALA A 64 -8.23 14.86 -21.37
N ILE A 65 -9.53 14.83 -21.71
CA ILE A 65 -9.99 14.34 -23.02
C ILE A 65 -9.55 15.31 -24.16
N LYS A 66 -9.64 16.63 -23.95
CA LYS A 66 -9.07 17.64 -24.88
C LYS A 66 -7.57 17.42 -25.09
N GLY A 67 -6.80 17.21 -24.02
CA GLY A 67 -5.36 16.93 -24.12
C GLY A 67 -5.01 15.62 -24.84
N ALA A 68 -5.88 14.60 -24.77
CA ALA A 68 -5.73 13.37 -25.56
C ALA A 68 -5.96 13.61 -27.06
N ILE A 69 -6.92 14.47 -27.42
CA ILE A 69 -7.19 14.90 -28.80
C ILE A 69 -6.00 15.69 -29.36
N ASP A 70 -5.47 16.66 -28.59
CA ASP A 70 -4.27 17.41 -28.96
C ASP A 70 -3.05 16.51 -29.24
N GLY A 71 -2.91 15.43 -28.44
CA GLY A 71 -1.85 14.44 -28.60
C GLY A 71 -1.98 13.54 -29.84
N ALA A 72 -3.18 13.43 -30.43
CA ALA A 72 -3.43 12.63 -31.63
C ALA A 72 -3.20 13.42 -32.94
N GLY A 73 -3.36 14.73 -32.91
CA GLY A 73 -3.12 15.61 -34.05
C GLY A 73 -3.98 15.28 -35.28
N SER A 74 -3.48 15.61 -36.48
CA SER A 74 -4.25 15.56 -37.74
C SER A 74 -4.60 14.16 -38.26
N GLU A 75 -4.28 13.09 -37.52
CA GLU A 75 -4.67 11.72 -37.86
C GLU A 75 -6.10 11.38 -37.43
N LEU A 76 -6.65 12.08 -36.43
CA LEU A 76 -8.05 11.99 -36.03
C LEU A 76 -8.95 12.70 -37.04
N LYS A 77 -9.94 11.97 -37.60
CA LYS A 77 -11.08 12.53 -38.33
C LYS A 77 -12.33 11.70 -38.04
N LEU A 78 -13.42 12.38 -37.75
CA LEU A 78 -14.72 11.80 -37.42
C LEU A 78 -15.79 12.32 -38.37
N SER A 79 -16.72 11.43 -38.73
CA SER A 79 -17.86 11.74 -39.60
C SER A 79 -19.08 12.26 -38.81
N PRO A 80 -20.14 12.76 -39.49
CA PRO A 80 -21.33 13.31 -38.82
C PRO A 80 -21.98 12.33 -37.85
N GLU A 81 -22.19 11.11 -38.34
CA GLU A 81 -22.84 10.00 -37.65
C GLU A 81 -22.04 9.59 -36.40
N GLU A 82 -20.71 9.68 -36.47
CA GLU A 82 -19.80 9.38 -35.36
C GLU A 82 -19.84 10.41 -34.23
N VAL A 83 -20.12 11.68 -34.55
CA VAL A 83 -20.37 12.70 -33.52
C VAL A 83 -21.79 12.59 -32.95
N GLY A 84 -22.76 12.14 -33.75
CA GLY A 84 -24.07 11.68 -33.26
C GLY A 84 -23.92 10.54 -32.25
N GLU A 85 -23.10 9.52 -32.55
CA GLU A 85 -22.75 8.44 -31.64
C GLU A 85 -22.01 8.91 -30.38
N LEU A 86 -21.09 9.88 -30.48
CA LEU A 86 -20.43 10.47 -29.31
C LEU A 86 -21.45 11.15 -28.37
N ARG A 87 -22.38 11.93 -28.91
CA ARG A 87 -23.50 12.53 -28.14
C ARG A 87 -24.38 11.44 -27.51
N ALA A 88 -24.83 10.46 -28.29
CA ALA A 88 -25.67 9.35 -27.80
C ALA A 88 -24.96 8.46 -26.76
N ALA A 89 -23.62 8.38 -26.80
CA ALA A 89 -22.81 7.62 -25.86
C ALA A 89 -22.48 8.36 -24.54
N GLY A 90 -22.91 9.61 -24.39
CA GLY A 90 -22.65 10.42 -23.19
C GLY A 90 -21.26 11.06 -23.15
N VAL A 91 -20.78 11.58 -24.29
CA VAL A 91 -19.60 12.45 -24.33
C VAL A 91 -19.98 13.89 -24.00
N ASP A 92 -19.16 14.56 -23.20
CA ASP A 92 -19.38 15.95 -22.78
C ASP A 92 -19.36 16.92 -23.99
N GLU A 93 -20.33 17.82 -24.02
CA GLU A 93 -20.58 18.72 -25.15
C GLU A 93 -19.46 19.79 -25.33
N GLU A 94 -18.62 20.04 -24.31
CA GLU A 94 -17.37 20.81 -24.52
C GLU A 94 -16.29 20.01 -25.26
N VAL A 95 -16.22 18.68 -25.10
CA VAL A 95 -15.30 17.84 -25.88
C VAL A 95 -15.75 17.80 -27.34
N ILE A 96 -17.05 17.65 -27.58
CA ILE A 96 -17.62 17.62 -28.93
C ILE A 96 -17.39 18.96 -29.64
N LYS A 97 -17.65 20.09 -28.98
CA LYS A 97 -17.32 21.43 -29.51
C LYS A 97 -15.83 21.64 -29.71
N TYR A 98 -14.97 20.96 -28.94
CA TYR A 98 -13.53 21.01 -29.16
C TYR A 98 -13.13 20.28 -30.45
N LEU A 99 -13.68 19.08 -30.70
CA LEU A 99 -13.50 18.32 -31.93
C LEU A 99 -14.02 19.07 -33.17
N GLU A 100 -15.20 19.72 -33.05
CA GLU A 100 -15.75 20.59 -34.08
C GLU A 100 -14.84 21.81 -34.35
N ALA A 101 -14.35 22.49 -33.31
CA ALA A 101 -13.53 23.70 -33.42
C ALA A 101 -12.08 23.45 -33.87
N THR A 102 -11.54 22.25 -33.65
CA THR A 102 -10.20 21.83 -34.10
C THR A 102 -10.19 21.26 -35.53
N GLY A 103 -11.36 21.03 -36.12
CA GLY A 103 -11.51 20.54 -37.50
C GLY A 103 -11.43 19.02 -37.63
N HIS A 104 -11.65 18.27 -36.54
CA HIS A 104 -11.70 16.82 -36.52
C HIS A 104 -13.08 16.23 -36.86
N VAL A 105 -14.05 17.06 -37.26
CA VAL A 105 -15.45 16.68 -37.51
C VAL A 105 -15.92 17.18 -38.88
N GLU A 106 -16.47 16.27 -39.69
CA GLU A 106 -17.40 16.61 -40.77
C GLU A 106 -18.83 16.43 -40.20
N GLY A 107 -19.78 17.36 -40.43
CA GLY A 107 -20.93 17.56 -39.52
C GLY A 107 -22.34 17.22 -40.03
N GLY A 108 -23.28 16.92 -39.10
CA GLY A 108 -24.73 16.72 -39.37
C GLY A 108 -25.47 15.69 -38.48
N ASP A 109 -26.14 16.19 -37.43
CA ASP A 109 -27.50 15.85 -36.90
C ASP A 109 -27.92 14.46 -36.32
N GLU A 110 -28.34 14.49 -35.03
CA GLU A 110 -29.55 13.88 -34.36
C GLU A 110 -29.96 12.37 -34.49
N ALA A 111 -30.56 11.66 -33.50
CA ALA A 111 -30.83 11.84 -32.04
C ALA A 111 -31.48 10.59 -31.35
N ASP A 112 -31.54 10.55 -30.00
CA ASP A 112 -32.52 9.87 -29.06
C ASP A 112 -32.58 8.30 -28.98
N GLY A 113 -32.96 7.59 -27.88
CA GLY A 113 -33.32 7.92 -26.47
C GLY A 113 -33.92 6.72 -25.64
N GLY A 114 -33.99 6.80 -24.29
CA GLY A 114 -34.71 5.89 -23.32
C GLY A 114 -34.00 4.58 -22.87
N GLU A 115 -33.98 4.07 -21.61
CA GLU A 115 -34.93 3.90 -20.45
C GLU A 115 -35.92 2.69 -20.58
N GLU A 116 -36.37 1.95 -19.54
CA GLU A 116 -36.41 2.15 -18.06
C GLU A 116 -36.38 0.78 -17.25
N ALA A 117 -36.84 0.73 -15.97
CA ALA A 117 -36.81 -0.39 -14.99
C ALA A 117 -38.22 -1.10 -14.81
N PRO A 118 -38.70 -1.70 -13.67
CA PRO A 118 -38.15 -2.11 -12.34
C PRO A 118 -38.61 -3.54 -11.84
N ALA A 119 -38.78 -3.75 -10.51
CA ALA A 119 -39.19 -5.00 -9.79
C ALA A 119 -40.74 -5.08 -9.53
N PRO A 120 -41.39 -5.71 -8.48
CA PRO A 120 -40.97 -6.18 -7.12
C PRO A 120 -41.67 -7.49 -6.54
N ALA A 121 -41.57 -7.68 -5.22
CA ALA A 121 -42.50 -8.34 -4.25
C ALA A 121 -42.76 -9.87 -4.26
N ASP A 122 -43.17 -10.58 -3.18
CA ASP A 122 -43.03 -10.56 -1.68
C ASP A 122 -43.51 -11.99 -1.18
N ASP A 123 -44.00 -12.39 0.02
CA ASP A 123 -44.38 -11.82 1.35
C ASP A 123 -44.52 -12.98 2.41
N GLU A 124 -44.82 -12.65 3.69
CA GLU A 124 -45.42 -13.47 4.80
C GLU A 124 -44.66 -14.72 5.38
N ALA A 125 -44.84 -15.17 6.65
CA ALA A 125 -45.52 -14.64 7.87
C ALA A 125 -45.15 -15.44 9.17
N SER A 126 -45.74 -15.03 10.31
CA SER A 126 -45.90 -15.75 11.61
C SER A 126 -44.82 -15.60 12.72
N GLY A 127 -45.25 -15.77 13.98
CA GLY A 127 -44.49 -15.39 15.20
C GLY A 127 -44.62 -16.37 16.39
N PRO A 128 -44.62 -15.91 17.67
CA PRO A 128 -43.50 -16.27 18.55
C PRO A 128 -43.84 -16.92 19.92
N ALA A 129 -42.77 -17.13 20.72
CA ALA A 129 -42.71 -17.50 22.15
C ALA A 129 -42.85 -19.00 22.52
N PRO A 130 -42.44 -19.45 23.73
CA PRO A 130 -41.65 -18.78 24.79
C PRO A 130 -40.32 -19.53 25.13
N ALA A 131 -39.59 -19.05 26.15
CA ALA A 131 -38.33 -19.64 26.61
C ALA A 131 -38.51 -20.89 27.52
N PRO A 132 -37.55 -21.84 27.55
CA PRO A 132 -37.54 -22.97 28.48
C PRO A 132 -37.10 -22.57 29.90
N ALA A 133 -37.51 -23.35 30.89
CA ALA A 133 -37.10 -23.20 32.29
C ALA A 133 -35.69 -23.77 32.55
N PRO A 134 -34.96 -23.28 33.58
CA PRO A 134 -33.70 -23.87 34.01
C PRO A 134 -33.94 -25.24 34.66
N GLY A 135 -32.98 -26.17 34.47
CA GLY A 135 -33.01 -27.47 35.11
C GLY A 135 -31.62 -28.09 35.20
N GLU A 136 -31.06 -28.07 36.41
CA GLU A 136 -30.06 -29.02 36.89
C GLU A 136 -30.28 -29.14 38.41
N GLU A 137 -30.34 -30.37 38.92
CA GLU A 137 -30.75 -30.66 40.30
C GLU A 137 -29.51 -30.71 41.20
N GLU A 138 -29.30 -29.69 42.05
CA GLU A 138 -28.27 -29.78 43.10
C GLU A 138 -28.67 -30.84 44.14
N GLU A 139 -27.75 -31.75 44.47
CA GLU A 139 -27.97 -32.79 45.47
C GLU A 139 -28.27 -32.17 46.85
N SER A 140 -29.53 -32.26 47.28
CA SER A 140 -29.99 -31.80 48.59
C SER A 140 -29.42 -32.68 49.72
N LYS A 141 -28.22 -32.33 50.18
CA LYS A 141 -27.70 -32.82 51.47
C LYS A 141 -28.60 -32.27 52.58
N GLU A 142 -29.29 -33.18 53.25
CA GLU A 142 -30.16 -32.89 54.39
C GLU A 142 -29.30 -32.56 55.63
N TYR A 143 -28.75 -31.34 55.66
CA TYR A 143 -28.04 -30.79 56.80
C TYR A 143 -29.00 -30.67 58.00
N THR A 144 -28.52 -30.97 59.20
CA THR A 144 -29.31 -30.74 60.42
C THR A 144 -29.48 -29.24 60.68
N GLU A 145 -30.53 -28.87 61.42
CA GLU A 145 -30.88 -27.48 61.74
C GLU A 145 -29.69 -26.74 62.40
N GLU A 146 -28.96 -27.44 63.28
CA GLU A 146 -27.75 -26.95 63.97
C GLU A 146 -26.49 -26.86 63.08
N GLU A 147 -26.46 -27.53 61.93
CA GLU A 147 -25.40 -27.40 60.91
C GLU A 147 -25.70 -26.26 59.93
N LEU A 148 -26.98 -26.06 59.58
CA LEU A 148 -27.43 -24.91 58.79
C LEU A 148 -27.20 -23.59 59.53
N GLU A 149 -27.48 -23.52 60.84
CA GLU A 149 -27.15 -22.35 61.64
C GLU A 149 -25.64 -22.05 61.67
N LYS A 150 -24.78 -23.07 61.77
CA LYS A 150 -23.31 -22.89 61.77
C LYS A 150 -22.80 -22.43 60.40
N LEU A 151 -23.27 -23.02 59.30
CA LEU A 151 -22.95 -22.57 57.94
C LEU A 151 -23.46 -21.15 57.66
N ALA A 152 -24.61 -20.78 58.19
CA ALA A 152 -25.13 -19.41 58.12
C ALA A 152 -24.30 -18.44 58.95
N GLU A 153 -23.89 -18.82 60.18
CA GLU A 153 -22.99 -18.02 61.01
C GLU A 153 -21.60 -17.84 60.41
N GLU A 154 -21.01 -18.87 59.81
CA GLU A 154 -19.70 -18.81 59.15
C GLU A 154 -19.75 -17.91 57.92
N LYS A 155 -20.73 -18.11 57.02
CA LYS A 155 -20.95 -17.19 55.89
C LYS A 155 -21.28 -15.76 56.34
N ALA A 156 -22.00 -15.57 57.44
CA ALA A 156 -22.27 -14.23 57.99
C ALA A 156 -21.01 -13.58 58.59
N LYS A 157 -20.04 -14.36 59.09
CA LYS A 157 -18.72 -13.86 59.51
C LYS A 157 -17.89 -13.49 58.28
N GLU A 158 -17.81 -14.37 57.27
CA GLU A 158 -17.12 -14.12 56.00
C GLU A 158 -17.63 -12.84 55.32
N ILE A 159 -18.94 -12.73 55.05
CA ILE A 159 -19.57 -11.55 54.43
C ILE A 159 -19.32 -10.26 55.24
N ASN A 160 -19.25 -10.35 56.57
CA ASN A 160 -18.95 -9.22 57.45
C ASN A 160 -17.45 -8.84 57.45
N GLU A 161 -16.55 -9.79 57.20
CA GLU A 161 -15.12 -9.53 57.01
C GLU A 161 -14.81 -8.99 55.60
N GLU A 162 -15.43 -9.56 54.56
CA GLU A 162 -15.42 -9.02 53.19
C GLU A 162 -15.93 -7.58 53.18
N LYS A 163 -17.07 -7.30 53.82
CA LYS A 163 -17.62 -5.94 53.90
C LYS A 163 -16.69 -4.96 54.62
N LYS A 164 -16.01 -5.38 55.70
CA LYS A 164 -15.00 -4.55 56.38
C LYS A 164 -13.77 -4.33 55.51
N ALA A 165 -13.32 -5.35 54.77
CA ALA A 165 -12.22 -5.25 53.83
C ALA A 165 -12.57 -4.29 52.68
N GLU A 166 -13.80 -4.34 52.18
CA GLU A 166 -14.32 -3.44 51.16
C GLU A 166 -14.45 -2.01 51.67
N GLU A 167 -15.02 -1.78 52.85
CA GLU A 167 -15.03 -0.45 53.48
C GLU A 167 -13.60 0.10 53.68
N ALA A 168 -12.64 -0.75 54.05
CA ALA A 168 -11.24 -0.37 54.16
C ALA A 168 -10.58 -0.09 52.79
N ARG A 169 -10.99 -0.80 51.72
CA ARG A 169 -10.56 -0.55 50.34
C ARG A 169 -11.11 0.78 49.83
N GLN A 170 -12.40 1.03 49.99
CA GLN A 170 -13.05 2.30 49.63
C GLN A 170 -12.45 3.50 50.37
N ARG A 171 -12.14 3.37 51.67
CA ARG A 171 -11.41 4.41 52.42
C ARG A 171 -10.01 4.68 51.87
N LYS A 172 -9.30 3.66 51.36
CA LYS A 172 -8.00 3.85 50.65
C LYS A 172 -8.17 4.51 49.29
N ILE A 173 -9.16 4.08 48.50
CA ILE A 173 -9.50 4.67 47.19
C ILE A 173 -9.76 6.17 47.36
N GLN A 174 -10.64 6.57 48.28
CA GLN A 174 -10.93 7.98 48.59
C GLN A 174 -9.71 8.76 49.13
N ALA A 175 -8.77 8.11 49.81
CA ALA A 175 -7.56 8.74 50.33
C ALA A 175 -6.50 9.01 49.24
N GLU A 176 -6.43 8.17 48.20
CA GLU A 176 -5.57 8.40 47.03
C GLU A 176 -6.26 9.31 45.99
N ALA A 177 -7.59 9.23 45.82
CA ALA A 177 -8.38 10.12 44.95
C ALA A 177 -8.12 11.61 45.24
N ARG A 178 -8.02 11.98 46.52
CA ARG A 178 -7.70 13.34 46.98
C ARG A 178 -6.35 13.89 46.48
N LYS A 179 -5.49 13.03 45.92
CA LYS A 179 -4.18 13.40 45.35
C LYS A 179 -4.20 13.54 43.83
N LEU A 180 -5.26 13.10 43.14
CA LEU A 180 -5.42 13.27 41.69
C LEU A 180 -5.30 14.75 41.23
N PRO A 181 -5.79 15.77 41.99
CA PRO A 181 -5.56 17.17 41.65
C PRO A 181 -4.10 17.63 41.81
N GLN A 182 -3.31 16.98 42.68
CA GLN A 182 -1.87 17.22 42.80
C GLN A 182 -1.11 16.55 41.64
N ALA A 183 -1.48 15.31 41.29
CA ALA A 183 -0.93 14.61 40.14
C ALA A 183 -1.17 15.40 38.84
N LYS A 184 -2.37 15.96 38.65
CA LYS A 184 -2.69 16.80 37.48
C LYS A 184 -1.75 18.01 37.37
N ARG A 185 -1.49 18.71 38.48
CA ARG A 185 -0.54 19.83 38.52
C ARG A 185 0.90 19.40 38.23
N ALA A 186 1.29 18.19 38.66
CA ALA A 186 2.61 17.65 38.36
C ALA A 186 2.79 17.39 36.85
N VAL A 187 1.78 16.84 36.16
CA VAL A 187 1.74 16.77 34.67
C VAL A 187 1.84 18.16 34.05
N GLU A 188 1.04 19.12 34.53
CA GLU A 188 1.05 20.52 34.06
C GLU A 188 2.42 21.22 34.28
N SER A 189 3.24 20.76 35.22
CA SER A 189 4.62 21.22 35.44
C SER A 189 5.72 20.34 34.82
N GLY A 190 5.37 19.26 34.11
CA GLY A 190 6.33 18.33 33.50
C GLY A 190 6.94 17.27 34.44
N ASP A 191 6.45 17.14 35.68
CA ASP A 191 6.80 16.04 36.60
C ASP A 191 5.89 14.81 36.32
N ASN A 192 5.99 14.32 35.09
CA ASN A 192 5.14 13.27 34.53
C ASN A 192 5.26 11.97 35.36
N MET A 193 6.47 11.60 35.74
CA MET A 193 6.75 10.32 36.41
C MET A 193 6.17 10.27 37.82
N SER A 194 6.22 11.36 38.59
CA SER A 194 5.58 11.42 39.92
C SER A 194 4.06 11.49 39.81
N ALA A 195 3.54 12.15 38.76
CA ALA A 195 2.11 12.16 38.46
C ALA A 195 1.58 10.76 38.10
N ALA A 196 2.21 10.10 37.13
CA ALA A 196 1.89 8.74 36.70
C ALA A 196 1.87 7.79 37.89
N LYS A 197 2.92 7.78 38.71
CA LYS A 197 3.01 6.98 39.94
C LYS A 197 1.84 7.20 40.91
N THR A 198 1.31 8.42 40.97
CA THR A 198 0.14 8.74 41.81
C THR A 198 -1.16 8.20 41.19
N TYR A 199 -1.36 8.39 39.88
CA TYR A 199 -2.51 7.84 39.16
C TYR A 199 -2.56 6.31 39.24
N LEU A 200 -1.41 5.65 39.08
CA LEU A 200 -1.27 4.21 39.13
C LEU A 200 -1.59 3.64 40.51
N LYS A 201 -1.11 4.28 41.58
CA LYS A 201 -1.39 3.86 42.95
C LYS A 201 -2.89 3.97 43.30
N PHE A 202 -3.61 4.91 42.68
CA PHE A 202 -5.05 4.98 42.77
C PHE A 202 -5.73 3.85 41.95
N LEU A 203 -5.34 3.67 40.69
CA LEU A 203 -5.90 2.64 39.81
C LEU A 203 -5.64 1.21 40.32
N SER A 204 -4.50 0.94 40.96
CA SER A 204 -4.15 -0.37 41.53
C SER A 204 -4.97 -0.78 42.77
N LEU A 205 -5.87 0.09 43.26
CA LEU A 205 -6.85 -0.27 44.30
C LEU A 205 -8.16 -0.82 43.71
N ASN A 206 -8.24 -0.91 42.37
CA ASN A 206 -9.44 -1.20 41.58
C ASN A 206 -10.62 -0.28 41.97
N PRO A 207 -10.55 1.03 41.67
CA PRO A 207 -11.69 1.94 41.78
C PRO A 207 -12.85 1.50 40.89
N ASP A 208 -14.03 2.07 41.14
CA ASP A 208 -15.20 1.96 40.26
C ASP A 208 -14.86 2.42 38.82
N PRO A 209 -14.95 1.54 37.79
CA PRO A 209 -14.63 1.89 36.41
C PRO A 209 -15.54 2.97 35.80
N GLU A 210 -16.77 3.14 36.29
CA GLU A 210 -17.71 4.16 35.81
C GLU A 210 -17.47 5.53 36.48
N GLY A 211 -16.66 5.57 37.55
CA GLY A 211 -16.41 6.77 38.34
C GLY A 211 -15.56 7.83 37.64
N ASP A 212 -15.91 9.11 37.82
CA ASP A 212 -15.16 10.24 37.25
C ASP A 212 -13.69 10.30 37.73
N ASP A 213 -13.39 9.89 38.96
CA ASP A 213 -12.01 9.78 39.46
C ASP A 213 -11.20 8.70 38.72
N PHE A 214 -11.83 7.57 38.33
CA PHE A 214 -11.20 6.52 37.52
C PHE A 214 -10.89 7.04 36.12
N TYR A 215 -11.86 7.69 35.48
CA TYR A 215 -11.69 8.31 34.17
C TYR A 215 -10.59 9.39 34.18
N ALA A 216 -10.62 10.29 35.15
CA ALA A 216 -9.61 11.33 35.32
C ALA A 216 -8.21 10.75 35.61
N ALA A 217 -8.12 9.62 36.33
CA ALA A 217 -6.86 8.93 36.58
C ALA A 217 -6.32 8.19 35.34
N LYS A 218 -7.18 7.56 34.53
CA LYS A 218 -6.81 6.94 33.25
C LYS A 218 -6.28 7.98 32.27
N PHE A 219 -6.98 9.10 32.10
CA PHE A 219 -6.54 10.20 31.23
C PHE A 219 -5.26 10.87 31.74
N GLY A 220 -5.18 11.16 33.05
CA GLY A 220 -3.98 11.73 33.66
C GLY A 220 -2.74 10.83 33.51
N LEU A 221 -2.92 9.51 33.64
CA LEU A 221 -1.88 8.52 33.40
C LEU A 221 -1.46 8.46 31.92
N ALA A 222 -2.43 8.38 31.00
CA ALA A 222 -2.17 8.37 29.56
C ALA A 222 -1.36 9.59 29.13
N LYS A 223 -1.80 10.79 29.56
CA LYS A 223 -1.14 12.06 29.26
C LYS A 223 0.26 12.16 29.87
N ALA A 224 0.45 11.72 31.12
CA ALA A 224 1.77 11.71 31.75
C ALA A 224 2.76 10.81 31.00
N LEU A 225 2.38 9.57 30.69
CA LEU A 225 3.24 8.64 29.94
C LEU A 225 3.50 9.12 28.50
N TYR A 226 2.49 9.71 27.85
CA TYR A 226 2.61 10.33 26.53
C TYR A 226 3.62 11.50 26.53
N GLN A 227 3.55 12.40 27.51
CA GLN A 227 4.45 13.55 27.62
C GLN A 227 5.89 13.16 28.00
N GLU A 228 6.06 12.03 28.69
CA GLU A 228 7.38 11.40 28.91
C GLU A 228 7.91 10.65 27.67
N GLY A 229 7.08 10.49 26.63
CA GLY A 229 7.40 9.76 25.42
C GLY A 229 7.29 8.23 25.52
N ILE A 230 6.69 7.70 26.59
CA ILE A 230 6.44 6.27 26.84
C ILE A 230 5.10 5.90 26.19
N LEU A 231 5.04 5.94 24.86
CA LEU A 231 3.80 5.82 24.09
C LEU A 231 3.15 4.44 24.25
N SER A 232 3.95 3.38 24.27
CA SER A 232 3.47 1.99 24.47
C SER A 232 2.79 1.80 25.84
N GLY A 233 3.27 2.49 26.87
CA GLY A 233 2.65 2.51 28.21
C GLY A 233 1.41 3.41 28.29
N ALA A 234 1.37 4.50 27.52
CA ALA A 234 0.21 5.38 27.43
C ALA A 234 -0.99 4.73 26.71
N ALA A 235 -0.73 3.79 25.80
CA ALA A 235 -1.69 3.27 24.83
C ALA A 235 -2.96 2.64 25.44
N ASN A 236 -2.83 1.74 26.42
CA ASN A 236 -4.01 1.10 27.03
C ASN A 236 -4.83 2.08 27.91
N PRO A 237 -4.22 2.88 28.82
CA PRO A 237 -4.94 3.95 29.53
C PRO A 237 -5.60 4.97 28.60
N LEU A 238 -5.04 5.22 27.41
CA LEU A 238 -5.63 6.10 26.41
C LEU A 238 -6.84 5.44 25.71
N LEU A 239 -6.74 4.15 25.37
CA LEU A 239 -7.84 3.39 24.79
C LEU A 239 -9.07 3.39 25.71
N ASP A 240 -8.88 3.17 27.01
CA ASP A 240 -9.95 3.25 28.01
C ASP A 240 -10.66 4.63 28.00
N VAL A 241 -9.89 5.70 27.80
CA VAL A 241 -10.37 7.09 27.81
C VAL A 241 -11.15 7.45 26.55
N ILE A 242 -10.75 6.89 25.39
CA ILE A 242 -11.47 6.99 24.12
C ILE A 242 -12.77 6.17 24.18
N MET A 243 -12.69 4.93 24.69
CA MET A 243 -13.81 3.99 24.71
C MET A 243 -14.96 4.41 25.64
N ALA A 244 -14.70 5.27 26.63
CA ALA A 244 -15.75 5.90 27.44
C ALA A 244 -16.63 6.91 26.65
N GLY A 245 -16.29 7.21 25.40
CA GLY A 245 -17.17 7.89 24.43
C GLY A 245 -16.96 9.40 24.27
N ALA A 246 -17.36 9.91 23.10
CA ALA A 246 -17.10 11.29 22.65
C ALA A 246 -17.65 12.43 23.53
N GLN A 247 -18.59 12.11 24.43
CA GLN A 247 -19.23 13.06 25.33
C GLN A 247 -18.47 13.23 26.67
N ARG A 248 -17.43 12.43 26.93
CA ARG A 248 -16.61 12.55 28.14
C ARG A 248 -15.59 13.70 28.00
N PRO A 249 -15.21 14.38 29.10
CA PRO A 249 -14.17 15.41 29.09
C PRO A 249 -12.86 14.89 28.49
N HIS A 250 -12.06 15.76 27.86
CA HIS A 250 -10.77 15.39 27.24
C HIS A 250 -10.81 14.38 26.07
N PHE A 251 -11.96 13.84 25.62
CA PHE A 251 -12.00 12.92 24.47
C PHE A 251 -11.26 13.44 23.23
N LYS A 252 -11.46 14.71 22.86
CA LYS A 252 -10.76 15.36 21.74
C LYS A 252 -9.24 15.46 21.94
N GLU A 253 -8.78 15.66 23.19
CA GLU A 253 -7.35 15.68 23.53
C GLU A 253 -6.75 14.26 23.49
N ALA A 254 -7.51 13.27 23.95
CA ALA A 254 -7.15 11.85 23.84
C ALA A 254 -7.08 11.38 22.38
N PHE A 255 -7.98 11.84 21.51
CA PHE A 255 -8.00 11.49 20.09
C PHE A 255 -6.71 11.93 19.39
N TYR A 256 -6.26 13.17 19.57
CA TYR A 256 -4.99 13.63 18.99
C TYR A 256 -3.76 12.88 19.56
N MET A 257 -3.81 12.40 20.81
CA MET A 257 -2.78 11.49 21.33
C MET A 257 -2.84 10.10 20.66
N LEU A 258 -4.03 9.60 20.30
CA LEU A 258 -4.23 8.32 19.62
C LEU A 258 -3.70 8.37 18.17
N GLU A 259 -3.86 9.49 17.48
CA GLU A 259 -3.28 9.69 16.13
C GLU A 259 -1.75 9.64 16.15
N GLU A 260 -1.10 10.34 17.09
CA GLU A 260 0.37 10.29 17.26
C GLU A 260 0.86 8.90 17.69
N LEU A 261 0.11 8.19 18.56
CA LEU A 261 0.40 6.78 18.91
C LEU A 261 0.27 5.85 17.70
N THR A 262 -0.78 6.01 16.91
CA THR A 262 -0.98 5.29 15.64
C THR A 262 0.22 5.52 14.72
N LYS A 263 0.63 6.79 14.54
CA LYS A 263 1.73 7.20 13.66
C LYS A 263 3.11 6.72 14.11
N ARG A 264 3.39 6.63 15.42
CA ARG A 264 4.76 6.37 15.94
C ARG A 264 5.02 4.97 16.47
N ILE A 265 3.98 4.24 16.88
CA ILE A 265 4.09 2.85 17.38
C ILE A 265 3.13 1.87 16.70
N GLY A 266 2.28 2.31 15.74
CA GLY A 266 1.32 1.44 15.06
C GLY A 266 0.19 0.95 15.95
N PHE A 267 -0.20 1.73 16.97
CA PHE A 267 -1.25 1.33 17.91
C PHE A 267 -2.65 1.52 17.32
N GLN A 268 -3.15 0.48 16.64
CA GLN A 268 -4.47 0.44 16.03
C GLN A 268 -5.22 -0.86 16.40
N PRO A 269 -5.57 -1.10 17.68
CA PRO A 269 -6.30 -2.30 18.07
C PRO A 269 -7.70 -2.37 17.40
N PRO A 270 -8.23 -3.56 17.06
CA PRO A 270 -9.53 -3.69 16.38
C PRO A 270 -10.70 -3.03 17.13
N LEU A 271 -10.60 -2.87 18.46
CA LEU A 271 -11.60 -2.21 19.30
C LEU A 271 -11.89 -0.76 18.87
N LEU A 272 -10.99 -0.10 18.13
CA LEU A 272 -11.25 1.23 17.57
C LEU A 272 -12.42 1.26 16.56
N GLU A 273 -12.86 0.12 16.00
CA GLU A 273 -14.10 0.03 15.19
C GLU A 273 -15.34 0.50 16.00
N GLU A 274 -15.33 0.39 17.33
CA GLU A 274 -16.39 0.90 18.21
C GLU A 274 -16.53 2.44 18.17
N MET A 275 -15.49 3.19 17.79
CA MET A 275 -15.54 4.66 17.68
C MET A 275 -16.56 5.12 16.63
N THR A 276 -16.91 4.28 15.66
CA THR A 276 -17.98 4.54 14.67
C THR A 276 -19.35 4.81 15.31
N LYS A 277 -19.57 4.32 16.54
CA LYS A 277 -20.81 4.49 17.30
C LYS A 277 -20.88 5.83 18.05
N PHE A 278 -19.80 6.60 18.08
CA PHE A 278 -19.73 7.84 18.84
C PHE A 278 -20.27 9.04 18.04
N TYR A 279 -21.30 9.68 18.56
CA TYR A 279 -21.81 10.92 17.98
C TYR A 279 -20.82 12.09 18.23
N VAL A 280 -20.19 12.55 17.14
CA VAL A 280 -19.25 13.68 17.09
C VAL A 280 -19.81 14.91 16.37
N GLY A 281 -21.11 14.93 16.06
CA GLY A 281 -21.73 15.96 15.21
C GLY A 281 -21.64 17.39 15.76
N ASP A 282 -21.64 17.55 17.08
CA ASP A 282 -21.52 18.85 17.75
C ASP A 282 -20.07 19.40 17.77
N MET A 283 -19.09 18.61 17.29
CA MET A 283 -17.69 19.02 17.25
C MET A 283 -17.39 19.93 16.06
N ASN A 284 -16.37 20.78 16.18
CA ASN A 284 -16.02 21.72 15.12
C ASN A 284 -15.53 21.01 13.84
N ALA A 285 -15.76 21.64 12.67
CA ALA A 285 -15.46 21.11 11.34
C ALA A 285 -14.12 20.36 11.25
N LYS A 286 -13.01 21.00 11.68
CA LYS A 286 -11.68 20.36 11.69
C LYS A 286 -11.71 18.99 12.39
N PHE A 287 -12.22 18.91 13.62
CA PHE A 287 -12.22 17.63 14.36
C PHE A 287 -13.06 16.56 13.67
N LYS A 288 -14.19 16.92 13.05
CA LYS A 288 -14.98 15.94 12.28
C LYS A 288 -14.17 15.40 11.11
N ASN A 289 -13.47 16.27 10.39
CA ASN A 289 -12.61 15.89 9.26
C ASN A 289 -11.43 15.02 9.72
N ASP A 290 -10.72 15.42 10.78
CA ASP A 290 -9.65 14.64 11.42
C ASP A 290 -10.14 13.21 11.78
N PHE A 291 -11.28 13.14 12.48
CA PHE A 291 -11.90 11.90 12.94
C PHE A 291 -12.39 10.99 11.79
N HIS A 292 -12.95 11.59 10.74
CA HIS A 292 -13.40 10.86 9.55
C HIS A 292 -12.22 10.35 8.71
N TYR A 293 -11.16 11.13 8.56
CA TYR A 293 -9.92 10.69 7.92
C TYR A 293 -9.26 9.55 8.70
N TYR A 294 -9.13 9.67 10.02
CA TYR A 294 -8.57 8.62 10.88
C TYR A 294 -9.33 7.29 10.77
N LEU A 295 -10.67 7.33 10.84
CA LEU A 295 -11.49 6.12 10.67
C LEU A 295 -11.42 5.57 9.24
N GLY A 296 -11.41 6.42 8.23
CA GLY A 296 -11.24 6.03 6.83
C GLY A 296 -9.92 5.30 6.59
N LYS A 297 -8.81 5.83 7.11
CA LYS A 297 -7.50 5.18 7.08
C LYS A 297 -7.48 3.89 7.92
N PHE A 298 -8.06 3.87 9.11
CA PHE A 298 -8.16 2.66 9.93
C PHE A 298 -8.87 1.53 9.18
N PHE A 299 -10.01 1.80 8.54
CA PHE A 299 -10.69 0.79 7.74
C PHE A 299 -9.91 0.38 6.48
N PHE A 300 -9.16 1.30 5.87
CA PHE A 300 -8.25 0.98 4.78
C PHE A 300 -7.11 0.03 5.22
N ASP A 301 -6.43 0.35 6.34
CA ASP A 301 -5.35 -0.46 6.92
C ASP A 301 -5.83 -1.90 7.29
N TYR A 302 -7.12 -2.05 7.61
CA TYR A 302 -7.77 -3.34 7.90
C TYR A 302 -8.42 -4.02 6.67
N GLY A 303 -8.24 -3.49 5.44
CA GLY A 303 -8.80 -4.07 4.21
C GLY A 303 -10.32 -3.99 4.09
N ARG A 304 -10.97 -3.09 4.84
CA ARG A 304 -12.43 -2.86 4.85
C ARG A 304 -12.79 -1.72 3.90
N GLY A 305 -12.43 -1.87 2.62
CA GLY A 305 -12.50 -0.81 1.59
C GLY A 305 -13.83 -0.06 1.52
N ASP A 306 -14.98 -0.73 1.68
CA ASP A 306 -16.29 -0.07 1.68
C ASP A 306 -16.45 0.97 2.81
N LEU A 307 -16.04 0.61 4.03
CA LEU A 307 -16.05 1.53 5.17
C LEU A 307 -14.97 2.58 5.06
N ALA A 308 -13.81 2.26 4.48
CA ALA A 308 -12.78 3.25 4.18
C ALA A 308 -13.37 4.36 3.30
N ILE A 309 -14.00 3.99 2.18
CA ILE A 309 -14.67 4.93 1.28
C ILE A 309 -15.77 5.73 2.02
N GLU A 310 -16.63 5.06 2.79
CA GLU A 310 -17.73 5.70 3.54
C GLU A 310 -17.25 6.76 4.55
N TYR A 311 -16.07 6.58 5.16
CA TYR A 311 -15.50 7.55 6.09
C TYR A 311 -14.65 8.62 5.40
N LEU A 312 -13.90 8.28 4.35
CA LEU A 312 -13.12 9.25 3.58
C LEU A 312 -14.02 10.24 2.81
N ASP A 313 -15.21 9.82 2.34
CA ASP A 313 -16.19 10.72 1.73
C ASP A 313 -16.79 11.77 2.68
N LYS A 314 -16.61 11.62 4.00
CA LYS A 314 -17.07 12.59 5.01
C LYS A 314 -16.03 13.66 5.33
N VAL A 315 -14.84 13.61 4.71
CA VAL A 315 -13.79 14.63 4.83
C VAL A 315 -14.14 15.81 3.92
N GLU A 316 -14.45 16.97 4.51
CA GLU A 316 -14.90 18.17 3.80
C GLU A 316 -13.76 18.79 2.95
N LYS A 317 -14.07 19.29 1.74
CA LYS A 317 -13.09 19.97 0.87
C LYS A 317 -12.45 21.16 1.61
N GLY A 318 -11.12 21.16 1.70
CA GLY A 318 -10.36 22.20 2.40
C GLY A 318 -10.03 21.86 3.86
N ALA A 319 -10.35 20.64 4.33
CA ALA A 319 -9.59 20.01 5.41
C ALA A 319 -8.15 19.73 4.96
N ALA A 320 -7.21 19.67 5.91
CA ALA A 320 -5.80 19.40 5.62
C ALA A 320 -5.63 18.01 4.97
N ASP A 321 -6.21 16.98 5.57
CA ASP A 321 -6.11 15.59 5.12
C ASP A 321 -7.06 15.25 3.93
N TYR A 322 -7.61 16.26 3.24
CA TYR A 322 -8.52 16.06 2.10
C TYR A 322 -7.83 15.50 0.83
N PRO A 323 -6.61 15.94 0.44
CA PRO A 323 -5.85 15.32 -0.65
C PRO A 323 -5.52 13.85 -0.35
N GLU A 324 -5.08 13.54 0.87
CA GLU A 324 -4.80 12.19 1.39
C GLU A 324 -6.06 11.32 1.37
N ALA A 325 -7.20 11.85 1.81
CA ALA A 325 -8.48 11.13 1.84
C ALA A 325 -8.95 10.75 0.42
N LEU A 326 -8.79 11.65 -0.55
CA LEU A 326 -9.08 11.39 -1.95
C LEU A 326 -8.14 10.32 -2.53
N TYR A 327 -6.85 10.40 -2.23
CA TYR A 327 -5.88 9.41 -2.68
C TYR A 327 -6.18 8.01 -2.12
N LEU A 328 -6.40 7.88 -0.80
CA LEU A 328 -6.75 6.61 -0.16
C LEU A 328 -8.09 6.05 -0.67
N LYS A 329 -9.10 6.90 -0.91
CA LYS A 329 -10.35 6.48 -1.55
C LYS A 329 -10.10 5.92 -2.96
N GLY A 330 -9.23 6.57 -3.75
CA GLY A 330 -8.83 6.07 -5.06
C GLY A 330 -8.17 4.68 -4.99
N VAL A 331 -7.26 4.45 -4.04
CA VAL A 331 -6.63 3.12 -3.85
C VAL A 331 -7.67 2.07 -3.44
N ALA A 332 -8.56 2.37 -2.50
CA ALA A 332 -9.64 1.47 -2.09
C ALA A 332 -10.57 1.08 -3.26
N GLN A 333 -10.83 2.02 -4.18
CA GLN A 333 -11.63 1.77 -5.39
C GLN A 333 -10.92 0.87 -6.41
N LEU A 334 -9.58 0.87 -6.49
CA LEU A 334 -8.85 -0.07 -7.33
C LEU A 334 -9.02 -1.52 -6.86
N GLU A 335 -9.01 -1.77 -5.55
CA GLU A 335 -9.28 -3.11 -4.99
C GLU A 335 -10.69 -3.61 -5.33
N GLN A 336 -11.65 -2.68 -5.41
CA GLN A 336 -13.04 -2.94 -5.82
C GLN A 336 -13.24 -3.01 -7.34
N GLN A 337 -12.19 -2.91 -8.16
CA GLN A 337 -12.26 -2.88 -9.64
C GLN A 337 -13.12 -1.72 -10.18
N LYS A 338 -13.05 -0.55 -9.52
CA LYS A 338 -13.73 0.70 -9.91
C LYS A 338 -12.73 1.71 -10.49
N GLN A 339 -11.99 1.33 -11.54
CA GLN A 339 -10.87 2.13 -12.06
C GLN A 339 -11.28 3.55 -12.46
N GLY A 340 -12.45 3.73 -13.09
CA GLY A 340 -12.96 5.07 -13.45
C GLY A 340 -13.28 5.97 -12.26
N GLU A 341 -13.72 5.41 -11.11
CA GLU A 341 -13.87 6.19 -9.88
C GLU A 341 -12.51 6.51 -9.24
N ALA A 342 -11.57 5.56 -9.30
CA ALA A 342 -10.23 5.73 -8.75
C ALA A 342 -9.44 6.84 -9.47
N LEU A 343 -9.43 6.83 -10.82
CA LEU A 343 -8.81 7.86 -11.65
C LEU A 343 -9.27 9.27 -11.24
N LYS A 344 -10.60 9.48 -11.19
CA LYS A 344 -11.22 10.74 -10.74
C LYS A 344 -10.73 11.18 -9.36
N ASN A 345 -10.55 10.24 -8.43
CA ASN A 345 -10.12 10.58 -7.07
C ASN A 345 -8.60 10.83 -6.96
N PHE A 346 -7.77 10.21 -7.81
CA PHE A 346 -6.36 10.59 -7.94
C PHE A 346 -6.20 11.96 -8.61
N GLU A 347 -6.96 12.27 -9.68
CA GLU A 347 -7.01 13.59 -10.30
C GLU A 347 -7.43 14.67 -9.30
N ARG A 348 -8.53 14.43 -8.55
CA ARG A 348 -8.99 15.33 -7.48
C ARG A 348 -7.97 15.47 -6.34
N ALA A 349 -7.22 14.42 -6.00
CA ALA A 349 -6.18 14.45 -4.97
C ALA A 349 -5.00 15.34 -5.38
N ILE A 350 -4.53 15.22 -6.63
CA ILE A 350 -3.50 16.11 -7.21
C ILE A 350 -3.97 17.57 -7.16
N VAL A 351 -5.16 17.84 -7.70
CA VAL A 351 -5.74 19.20 -7.76
C VAL A 351 -5.99 19.78 -6.37
N ALA A 352 -6.28 18.95 -5.36
CA ALA A 352 -6.36 19.38 -3.96
C ALA A 352 -4.97 19.67 -3.36
N GLY A 353 -3.98 18.80 -3.61
CA GLY A 353 -2.59 18.98 -3.17
C GLY A 353 -1.91 20.21 -3.79
N GLU A 354 -2.24 20.57 -5.03
CA GLU A 354 -1.82 21.81 -5.69
C GLU A 354 -2.45 23.07 -5.08
N GLN A 355 -3.61 22.93 -4.43
CA GLN A 355 -4.33 24.03 -3.76
C GLN A 355 -3.84 24.26 -2.32
N GLU A 356 -2.98 23.40 -1.78
CA GLU A 356 -2.45 23.53 -0.42
C GLU A 356 -1.34 24.60 -0.28
N PRO A 357 -1.21 25.29 0.86
CA PRO A 357 -0.19 26.32 1.08
C PRO A 357 1.26 25.79 1.01
N GLY A 358 1.85 25.83 -0.19
CA GLY A 358 3.20 25.36 -0.48
C GLY A 358 3.28 24.10 -1.36
N GLY A 359 2.13 23.49 -1.67
CA GLY A 359 2.02 22.29 -2.51
C GLY A 359 2.30 20.98 -1.75
N ASN A 360 1.37 20.04 -1.81
CA ASN A 360 1.51 18.71 -1.22
C ASN A 360 2.28 17.76 -2.17
N GLU A 361 3.58 17.96 -2.28
CA GLU A 361 4.50 17.18 -3.15
C GLU A 361 4.40 15.66 -2.96
N GLU A 362 4.04 15.19 -1.76
CA GLU A 362 3.78 13.78 -1.49
C GLU A 362 2.55 13.28 -2.27
N ILE A 363 1.40 13.96 -2.13
CA ILE A 363 0.15 13.58 -2.81
C ILE A 363 0.22 13.84 -4.32
N LEU A 364 0.90 14.90 -4.78
CA LEU A 364 1.16 15.09 -6.21
C LEU A 364 1.88 13.87 -6.79
N GLN A 365 3.01 13.48 -6.22
CA GLN A 365 3.83 12.38 -6.75
C GLN A 365 3.14 11.02 -6.60
N LEU A 366 2.42 10.77 -5.49
CA LEU A 366 1.61 9.56 -5.31
C LEU A 366 0.47 9.48 -6.32
N GLY A 367 -0.26 10.58 -6.53
CA GLY A 367 -1.33 10.68 -7.53
C GLY A 367 -0.81 10.46 -8.95
N TYR A 368 0.31 11.09 -9.32
CA TYR A 368 0.94 10.89 -10.62
C TYR A 368 1.38 9.43 -10.85
N MET A 369 1.99 8.77 -9.86
CA MET A 369 2.31 7.34 -9.99
C MET A 369 1.05 6.47 -10.08
N ALA A 370 -0.01 6.77 -9.32
CA ALA A 370 -1.25 6.00 -9.36
C ALA A 370 -1.96 6.13 -10.72
N LEU A 371 -2.09 7.35 -11.26
CA LEU A 371 -2.60 7.59 -12.61
C LEU A 371 -1.75 6.86 -13.65
N ALA A 372 -0.43 7.02 -13.62
CA ALA A 372 0.47 6.40 -14.58
C ALA A 372 0.34 4.86 -14.61
N ARG A 373 0.26 4.23 -13.44
CA ARG A 373 0.08 2.78 -13.29
C ARG A 373 -1.28 2.31 -13.79
N VAL A 374 -2.35 3.03 -13.52
CA VAL A 374 -3.70 2.67 -14.02
C VAL A 374 -3.77 2.84 -15.54
N PHE A 375 -3.28 3.94 -16.10
CA PHE A 375 -3.23 4.15 -17.56
C PHE A 375 -2.33 3.12 -18.26
N TYR A 376 -1.23 2.66 -17.62
CA TYR A 376 -0.44 1.54 -18.10
C TYR A 376 -1.22 0.21 -18.08
N GLU A 377 -1.93 -0.12 -16.99
CA GLU A 377 -2.72 -1.36 -16.91
C GLU A 377 -3.93 -1.38 -17.87
N VAL A 378 -4.44 -0.22 -18.31
CA VAL A 378 -5.45 -0.12 -19.40
C VAL A 378 -4.87 0.11 -20.80
N GLY A 379 -3.54 0.13 -20.97
CA GLY A 379 -2.86 0.21 -22.27
C GLY A 379 -2.71 1.62 -22.88
N TYR A 380 -3.10 2.67 -22.18
CA TYR A 380 -2.96 4.07 -22.62
C TYR A 380 -1.54 4.59 -22.32
N TYR A 381 -0.54 3.98 -22.97
CA TYR A 381 0.88 4.13 -22.63
C TYR A 381 1.42 5.57 -22.71
N ASP A 382 0.96 6.41 -23.64
CA ASP A 382 1.39 7.82 -23.70
C ASP A 382 0.90 8.64 -22.52
N VAL A 383 -0.32 8.37 -22.04
CA VAL A 383 -0.88 9.00 -20.84
C VAL A 383 -0.09 8.55 -19.61
N ALA A 384 0.29 7.26 -19.55
CA ALA A 384 1.15 6.75 -18.49
C ALA A 384 2.54 7.42 -18.49
N LEU A 385 3.18 7.55 -19.66
CA LEU A 385 4.47 8.23 -19.82
C LEU A 385 4.39 9.71 -19.39
N TYR A 386 3.32 10.42 -19.77
CA TYR A 386 3.09 11.81 -19.36
C TYR A 386 3.05 11.97 -17.83
N TYR A 387 2.43 11.03 -17.11
CA TYR A 387 2.36 11.09 -15.66
C TYR A 387 3.67 10.64 -14.97
N TYR A 388 4.38 9.62 -15.47
CA TYR A 388 5.70 9.27 -14.93
C TYR A 388 6.73 10.41 -15.10
N GLN A 389 6.67 11.16 -16.20
CA GLN A 389 7.55 12.32 -16.45
C GLN A 389 7.37 13.47 -15.44
N LYS A 390 6.28 13.50 -14.67
CA LYS A 390 6.05 14.50 -13.60
C LYS A 390 6.78 14.16 -12.30
N ILE A 391 7.31 12.95 -12.13
CA ILE A 391 8.02 12.54 -10.90
C ILE A 391 9.41 13.18 -10.88
N PRO A 392 9.73 14.09 -9.93
CA PRO A 392 10.98 14.83 -9.94
C PRO A 392 12.21 13.90 -9.89
N SER A 393 13.26 14.18 -10.66
CA SER A 393 14.48 13.36 -10.74
C SER A 393 15.24 13.19 -9.42
N LYS A 394 14.96 14.03 -8.42
CA LYS A 394 15.52 13.95 -7.07
C LYS A 394 14.57 13.31 -6.04
N SER A 395 13.39 12.86 -6.45
CA SER A 395 12.46 12.14 -5.58
C SER A 395 12.95 10.71 -5.33
N ALA A 396 12.73 10.19 -4.13
CA ALA A 396 12.90 8.77 -3.83
C ALA A 396 12.03 7.87 -4.73
N ARG A 397 10.92 8.40 -5.29
CA ARG A 397 10.03 7.70 -6.22
C ARG A 397 10.58 7.63 -7.65
N ASN A 398 11.65 8.36 -7.98
CA ASN A 398 12.13 8.46 -9.36
C ASN A 398 12.65 7.14 -9.92
N ALA A 399 13.32 6.30 -9.12
CA ALA A 399 13.84 5.03 -9.63
C ALA A 399 12.72 4.09 -10.10
N SER A 400 11.65 3.94 -9.30
CA SER A 400 10.44 3.21 -9.69
C SER A 400 9.78 3.83 -10.92
N ALA A 401 9.64 5.16 -10.97
CA ALA A 401 9.03 5.85 -12.11
C ALA A 401 9.83 5.72 -13.42
N THR A 402 11.17 5.77 -13.36
CA THR A 402 12.08 5.58 -14.50
C THR A 402 12.06 4.12 -14.97
N PHE A 403 11.99 3.17 -14.05
CA PHE A 403 11.84 1.74 -14.35
C PHE A 403 10.47 1.40 -14.98
N GLU A 404 9.38 1.93 -14.42
CA GLU A 404 8.02 1.78 -14.96
C GLU A 404 7.86 2.51 -16.31
N THR A 405 8.57 3.63 -16.51
CA THR A 405 8.72 4.30 -17.81
C THR A 405 9.40 3.40 -18.84
N ALA A 406 10.46 2.68 -18.45
CA ALA A 406 11.18 1.76 -19.35
C ALA A 406 10.29 0.57 -19.77
N TRP A 407 9.55 -0.01 -18.82
CA TRP A 407 8.47 -0.97 -19.09
C TRP A 407 7.40 -0.40 -20.04
N THR A 408 7.01 0.86 -19.85
CA THR A 408 5.98 1.50 -20.68
C THR A 408 6.46 1.73 -22.12
N TYR A 409 7.71 2.17 -22.33
CA TYR A 409 8.30 2.24 -23.68
C TYR A 409 8.43 0.85 -24.34
N PHE A 410 8.80 -0.18 -23.56
CA PHE A 410 8.85 -1.57 -24.05
C PHE A 410 7.47 -2.04 -24.54
N MET A 411 6.42 -1.89 -23.72
CA MET A 411 5.05 -2.28 -24.09
C MET A 411 4.46 -1.46 -25.24
N LYS A 412 4.92 -0.20 -25.42
CA LYS A 412 4.58 0.62 -26.61
C LYS A 412 5.36 0.22 -27.87
N ASN A 413 6.34 -0.70 -27.78
CA ASN A 413 7.31 -1.04 -28.83
C ASN A 413 8.25 0.12 -29.24
N ASP A 414 8.43 1.12 -28.38
CA ASP A 414 9.43 2.17 -28.58
C ASP A 414 10.81 1.69 -28.08
N TYR A 415 11.39 0.75 -28.83
CA TYR A 415 12.67 0.15 -28.50
C TYR A 415 13.83 1.18 -28.48
N LYS A 416 13.71 2.27 -29.24
CA LYS A 416 14.69 3.38 -29.26
C LYS A 416 14.73 4.09 -27.89
N ARG A 417 13.58 4.41 -27.31
CA ARG A 417 13.49 5.00 -25.97
C ARG A 417 13.69 3.97 -24.86
N ALA A 418 13.11 2.77 -24.97
CA ALA A 418 13.24 1.71 -23.96
C ALA A 418 14.71 1.33 -23.67
N LEU A 419 15.52 1.05 -24.70
CA LEU A 419 16.95 0.78 -24.55
C LEU A 419 17.72 1.99 -23.97
N GLY A 420 17.26 3.21 -24.26
CA GLY A 420 17.80 4.43 -23.66
C GLY A 420 17.56 4.47 -22.15
N THR A 421 16.32 4.21 -21.72
CA THR A 421 15.98 4.14 -20.29
C THR A 421 16.58 2.92 -19.59
N PHE A 422 16.82 1.79 -20.28
CA PHE A 422 17.61 0.70 -19.71
C PHE A 422 19.06 1.11 -19.47
N HIS A 423 19.65 1.87 -20.40
CA HIS A 423 20.98 2.45 -20.21
C HIS A 423 21.03 3.44 -19.03
N THR A 424 19.99 4.27 -18.85
CA THR A 424 19.80 5.10 -17.64
C THR A 424 19.86 4.27 -16.36
N LEU A 425 19.11 3.16 -16.30
CA LEU A 425 18.98 2.30 -15.13
C LEU A 425 20.24 1.45 -14.85
N HIS A 426 21.09 1.23 -15.86
CA HIS A 426 22.44 0.65 -15.70
C HIS A 426 23.50 1.63 -15.18
N SER A 427 23.14 2.90 -14.93
CA SER A 427 24.08 3.91 -14.42
C SER A 427 24.31 3.80 -12.90
N PRO A 428 25.46 4.27 -12.37
CA PRO A 428 25.76 4.25 -10.93
C PRO A 428 24.74 5.01 -10.05
N TYR A 429 23.89 5.86 -10.62
CA TYR A 429 22.82 6.53 -9.89
C TYR A 429 21.71 5.58 -9.41
N TYR A 430 21.58 4.40 -10.04
CA TYR A 430 20.56 3.40 -9.70
C TYR A 430 21.15 2.12 -9.09
N SER A 431 22.45 2.06 -8.78
CA SER A 431 23.14 0.81 -8.39
C SER A 431 22.66 0.15 -7.10
N GLU A 432 21.91 0.86 -6.25
CA GLU A 432 21.31 0.31 -5.03
C GLU A 432 19.94 -0.34 -5.28
N TRP A 433 19.23 -0.03 -6.37
CA TRP A 433 17.84 -0.45 -6.56
C TRP A 433 17.73 -1.88 -7.12
N TYR A 434 16.69 -2.61 -6.72
CA TYR A 434 16.47 -3.99 -7.17
C TYR A 434 15.62 -4.07 -8.46
N PHE A 435 16.27 -4.08 -9.63
CA PHE A 435 15.63 -4.29 -10.95
C PHE A 435 16.12 -5.58 -11.64
N PRO A 436 15.62 -6.78 -11.25
CA PRO A 436 16.15 -8.06 -11.71
C PRO A 436 15.86 -8.36 -13.19
N ASP A 437 14.74 -7.86 -13.69
CA ASP A 437 14.16 -8.08 -15.01
C ASP A 437 14.69 -7.12 -16.08
N LEU A 438 15.41 -6.06 -15.69
CA LEU A 438 15.99 -5.07 -16.60
C LEU A 438 16.78 -5.71 -17.75
N TYR A 439 17.60 -6.73 -17.44
CA TYR A 439 18.34 -7.51 -18.44
C TYR A 439 17.46 -8.45 -19.28
N ILE A 440 16.32 -8.91 -18.75
CA ILE A 440 15.35 -9.73 -19.49
C ILE A 440 14.58 -8.87 -20.50
N LEU A 441 14.21 -7.64 -20.12
CA LEU A 441 13.63 -6.65 -21.02
C LEU A 441 14.63 -6.22 -22.11
N GLU A 442 15.87 -5.91 -21.72
CA GLU A 442 16.94 -5.60 -22.67
C GLU A 442 17.16 -6.76 -23.66
N SER A 443 17.20 -8.00 -23.16
CA SER A 443 17.27 -9.21 -24.00
C SER A 443 16.09 -9.35 -24.95
N ALA A 444 14.85 -9.17 -24.46
CA ALA A 444 13.63 -9.24 -25.27
C ALA A 444 13.58 -8.15 -26.35
N VAL A 445 14.03 -6.93 -26.06
CA VAL A 445 14.14 -5.87 -27.09
C VAL A 445 15.19 -6.23 -28.13
N TYR A 446 16.35 -6.76 -27.74
CA TYR A 446 17.35 -7.22 -28.70
C TYR A 446 16.85 -8.40 -29.55
N LEU A 447 16.03 -9.31 -29.01
CA LEU A 447 15.38 -10.37 -29.79
C LEU A 447 14.41 -9.77 -30.85
N ASN A 448 13.55 -8.82 -30.46
CA ASN A 448 12.64 -8.13 -31.38
C ASN A 448 13.36 -7.30 -32.47
N LEU A 449 14.60 -6.86 -32.21
CA LEU A 449 15.46 -6.21 -33.20
C LEU A 449 16.37 -7.19 -33.96
N CYS A 450 16.22 -8.51 -33.74
CA CYS A 450 17.09 -9.58 -34.24
C CYS A 450 18.60 -9.36 -33.97
N GLN A 451 18.92 -8.67 -32.88
CA GLN A 451 20.26 -8.42 -32.36
C GLN A 451 20.69 -9.59 -31.44
N PHE A 452 20.70 -10.82 -31.97
CA PHE A 452 20.79 -12.04 -31.17
C PHE A 452 21.99 -12.12 -30.23
N ASP A 453 23.18 -11.70 -30.66
CA ASP A 453 24.38 -11.65 -29.81
C ASP A 453 24.19 -10.72 -28.61
N LYS A 454 23.60 -9.54 -28.81
CA LYS A 454 23.27 -8.60 -27.73
C LYS A 454 22.21 -9.18 -26.79
N SER A 455 21.24 -9.90 -27.35
CA SER A 455 20.22 -10.58 -26.56
C SER A 455 20.83 -11.65 -25.65
N LYS A 456 21.79 -12.44 -26.15
CA LYS A 456 22.60 -13.40 -25.38
C LYS A 456 23.49 -12.71 -24.33
N GLU A 457 24.14 -11.59 -24.67
CA GLU A 457 24.91 -10.78 -23.71
C GLU A 457 24.05 -10.32 -22.54
N ALA A 458 22.82 -9.86 -22.79
CA ALA A 458 21.90 -9.42 -21.74
C ALA A 458 21.48 -10.59 -20.82
N LEU A 459 21.17 -11.78 -21.37
CA LEU A 459 20.91 -12.98 -20.56
C LEU A 459 22.14 -13.40 -19.73
N ALA A 460 23.35 -13.27 -20.28
CA ALA A 460 24.59 -13.56 -19.53
C ALA A 460 24.81 -12.57 -18.37
N LYS A 461 24.49 -11.29 -18.56
CA LYS A 461 24.50 -10.29 -17.47
C LYS A 461 23.46 -10.61 -16.40
N PHE A 462 22.25 -11.06 -16.77
CA PHE A 462 21.23 -11.52 -15.81
C PHE A 462 21.73 -12.70 -14.96
N GLN A 463 22.29 -13.73 -15.62
CA GLN A 463 22.89 -14.90 -14.96
C GLN A 463 23.96 -14.47 -13.94
N GLN A 464 24.95 -13.69 -14.38
CA GLN A 464 26.07 -13.24 -13.54
C GLN A 464 25.62 -12.31 -12.40
N THR A 465 24.64 -11.44 -12.65
CA THR A 465 24.19 -10.45 -11.68
C THR A 465 23.32 -11.09 -10.61
N TYR A 466 22.39 -11.97 -10.97
CA TYR A 466 21.37 -12.48 -10.04
C TYR A 466 21.40 -14.01 -9.85
N LEU A 467 21.36 -14.80 -10.92
CA LEU A 467 21.18 -16.26 -10.80
C LEU A 467 22.38 -16.96 -10.16
N ASP A 468 23.61 -16.56 -10.49
CA ASP A 468 24.84 -17.08 -9.84
C ASP A 468 24.86 -16.83 -8.32
N LYS A 469 24.07 -15.85 -7.85
CA LYS A 469 23.94 -15.50 -6.43
C LYS A 469 22.70 -16.10 -5.76
N ARG A 470 21.71 -16.58 -6.54
CA ARG A 470 20.48 -17.19 -6.02
C ARG A 470 20.73 -18.38 -5.08
N PRO A 471 21.69 -19.31 -5.33
CA PRO A 471 22.01 -20.38 -4.39
C PRO A 471 22.44 -19.90 -2.99
N VAL A 472 22.97 -18.68 -2.86
CA VAL A 472 23.32 -18.08 -1.56
C VAL A 472 22.07 -17.61 -0.82
N LEU A 473 21.09 -17.06 -1.54
CA LEU A 473 19.77 -16.70 -1.03
C LEU A 473 18.96 -17.94 -0.63
N GLU A 474 18.89 -18.95 -1.51
CA GLU A 474 18.25 -20.25 -1.24
C GLU A 474 18.83 -20.90 0.03
N LYS A 475 20.17 -20.88 0.16
CA LYS A 475 20.86 -21.37 1.36
C LYS A 475 20.52 -20.56 2.61
N PHE A 476 20.52 -19.22 2.53
CA PHE A 476 20.16 -18.35 3.65
C PHE A 476 18.73 -18.59 4.14
N LEU A 477 17.78 -18.77 3.22
CA LEU A 477 16.38 -19.12 3.52
C LEU A 477 16.23 -20.51 4.15
N GLN A 478 17.11 -21.47 3.83
CA GLN A 478 17.10 -22.82 4.39
C GLN A 478 17.79 -22.93 5.75
N GLU A 479 18.89 -22.21 5.97
CA GLU A 479 19.64 -22.23 7.25
C GLU A 479 19.03 -21.32 8.33
N THR A 480 18.27 -20.28 7.95
CA THR A 480 17.70 -19.31 8.91
C THR A 480 16.27 -19.70 9.29
N THR A 481 16.11 -20.29 10.49
CA THR A 481 14.81 -20.78 11.00
C THR A 481 14.08 -19.81 11.92
N GLU A 482 14.80 -18.98 12.69
CA GLU A 482 14.20 -18.02 13.62
C GLU A 482 13.87 -16.68 12.91
N PRO A 483 12.64 -16.14 13.01
CA PRO A 483 12.30 -14.86 12.38
C PRO A 483 13.20 -13.71 12.83
N LYS A 484 13.50 -13.63 14.14
CA LYS A 484 14.37 -12.59 14.72
C LYS A 484 15.79 -12.60 14.12
N ALA A 485 16.25 -13.73 13.58
CA ALA A 485 17.54 -13.82 12.89
C ALA A 485 17.52 -13.13 11.52
N TYR A 486 16.41 -13.18 10.76
CA TYR A 486 16.25 -12.43 9.50
C TYR A 486 16.37 -10.92 9.73
N TRP A 487 15.66 -10.40 10.73
CA TRP A 487 15.74 -8.99 11.11
C TRP A 487 17.16 -8.58 11.54
N THR A 488 17.83 -9.44 12.32
CA THR A 488 19.19 -9.20 12.83
C THR A 488 20.24 -9.28 11.72
N ALA A 489 20.04 -10.13 10.70
CA ALA A 489 20.87 -10.17 9.50
C ALA A 489 20.72 -8.88 8.69
N LEU A 490 19.50 -8.55 8.25
CA LEU A 490 19.26 -7.39 7.38
C LEU A 490 19.72 -6.07 8.02
N THR A 491 19.35 -5.83 9.28
CA THR A 491 19.82 -4.62 10.01
C THR A 491 21.33 -4.64 10.33
N GLY A 492 22.00 -5.79 10.19
CA GLY A 492 23.43 -5.97 10.44
C GLY A 492 24.34 -5.88 9.22
N ILE A 493 23.81 -6.00 7.98
CA ILE A 493 24.61 -6.05 6.73
C ILE A 493 25.57 -4.86 6.60
N TYR A 494 25.05 -3.64 6.76
CA TYR A 494 25.83 -2.40 6.65
C TYR A 494 26.62 -2.02 7.91
N GLN A 495 26.48 -2.79 9.01
CA GLN A 495 27.19 -2.51 10.26
C GLN A 495 28.58 -3.18 10.27
N LYS A 496 29.64 -2.36 10.27
CA LYS A 496 31.04 -2.82 10.19
C LYS A 496 31.46 -3.72 11.37
N ASP A 497 30.78 -3.61 12.51
CA ASP A 497 31.12 -4.32 13.76
C ASP A 497 30.30 -5.61 13.99
N LYS A 498 29.37 -5.97 13.09
CA LYS A 498 28.54 -7.18 13.19
C LYS A 498 29.23 -8.43 12.63
N PRO A 499 28.92 -9.63 13.16
CA PRO A 499 29.60 -10.88 12.80
C PRO A 499 29.35 -11.27 11.33
N LYS A 500 30.34 -11.92 10.71
CA LYS A 500 30.33 -12.26 9.27
C LYS A 500 29.08 -13.02 8.80
N ALA A 501 28.44 -13.82 9.65
CA ALA A 501 27.21 -14.53 9.30
C ALA A 501 26.07 -13.58 8.85
N ALA A 502 25.99 -12.37 9.42
CA ALA A 502 25.03 -11.34 8.99
C ALA A 502 25.35 -10.73 7.62
N ARG A 503 26.51 -11.06 7.02
CA ARG A 503 26.95 -10.62 5.68
C ARG A 503 26.94 -11.76 4.65
N ASN A 504 26.32 -12.89 4.96
CA ASN A 504 26.16 -13.99 4.02
C ASN A 504 25.07 -13.73 2.97
N LEU A 505 24.17 -12.77 3.20
CA LEU A 505 23.17 -12.33 2.21
C LEU A 505 23.80 -11.31 1.24
N PRO A 506 23.76 -11.53 -0.10
CA PRO A 506 24.20 -10.54 -1.08
C PRO A 506 23.43 -9.20 -0.97
N PRO A 507 24.11 -8.03 -0.99
CA PRO A 507 23.47 -6.73 -0.76
C PRO A 507 22.26 -6.42 -1.65
N MET A 508 22.26 -6.81 -2.93
CA MET A 508 21.11 -6.56 -3.82
C MET A 508 19.80 -7.23 -3.34
N PHE A 509 19.88 -8.37 -2.63
CA PHE A 509 18.71 -9.02 -2.04
C PHE A 509 18.32 -8.40 -0.70
N ALA A 510 19.23 -7.70 -0.04
CA ALA A 510 18.92 -6.87 1.12
C ALA A 510 18.19 -5.60 0.67
N ASN A 511 18.69 -4.91 -0.37
CA ASN A 511 18.06 -3.71 -0.93
C ASN A 511 16.64 -4.01 -1.45
N ALA A 512 16.41 -5.17 -2.09
CA ALA A 512 15.08 -5.68 -2.44
C ALA A 512 14.07 -5.81 -1.27
N VAL A 513 14.51 -5.67 -0.02
CA VAL A 513 13.67 -5.61 1.20
C VAL A 513 13.69 -4.22 1.84
N LEU A 514 14.75 -3.44 1.63
CA LEU A 514 14.86 -2.05 2.08
C LEU A 514 14.07 -1.09 1.17
N ASP A 515 13.85 -1.44 -0.10
CA ASP A 515 13.05 -0.67 -1.06
C ASP A 515 11.53 -0.68 -0.71
N GLU A 516 11.09 -1.55 0.23
CA GLU A 516 9.69 -1.72 0.63
C GLU A 516 9.28 -0.82 1.81
N LEU A 517 8.11 -0.18 1.71
CA LEU A 517 7.60 0.78 2.70
C LEU A 517 7.27 0.10 4.05
N GLU A 518 6.74 -1.11 4.00
CA GLU A 518 6.39 -1.94 5.15
C GLU A 518 7.60 -2.20 6.06
N PHE A 519 8.80 -2.36 5.47
CA PHE A 519 10.02 -2.53 6.24
C PHE A 519 10.34 -1.27 7.06
N TYR A 520 10.25 -0.09 6.45
CA TYR A 520 10.48 1.17 7.15
C TYR A 520 9.44 1.46 8.23
N ASN A 521 8.17 1.11 7.99
CA ASN A 521 7.11 1.23 9.00
C ASN A 521 7.43 0.39 10.25
N VAL A 522 7.77 -0.89 10.07
CA VAL A 522 8.15 -1.79 11.17
C VAL A 522 9.47 -1.33 11.82
N TYR A 523 10.45 -0.87 11.04
CA TYR A 523 11.70 -0.32 11.54
C TYR A 523 11.49 0.90 12.44
N GLY A 524 10.62 1.84 12.04
CA GLY A 524 10.27 3.02 12.81
C GLY A 524 9.73 2.68 14.20
N VAL A 525 8.72 1.80 14.24
CA VAL A 525 8.13 1.30 15.51
C VAL A 525 9.18 0.63 16.39
N ILE A 526 10.04 -0.22 15.83
CA ILE A 526 11.13 -0.88 16.56
C ILE A 526 12.15 0.12 17.13
N GLN A 527 12.45 1.22 16.43
CA GLN A 527 13.33 2.27 16.96
C GLN A 527 12.65 3.12 18.04
N THR A 528 11.34 3.35 17.96
CA THR A 528 10.56 4.01 19.03
C THR A 528 10.56 3.14 20.29
N LEU A 529 10.18 1.86 20.19
CA LEU A 529 10.14 0.92 21.32
C LEU A 529 11.52 0.70 21.98
N LYS A 530 12.62 0.72 21.21
CA LYS A 530 13.98 0.70 21.78
C LYS A 530 14.27 1.94 22.64
N LYS A 531 13.92 3.13 22.15
CA LYS A 531 14.10 4.40 22.91
C LYS A 531 13.27 4.39 24.20
N GLU A 532 12.01 3.94 24.11
CA GLU A 532 11.12 3.81 25.28
C GLU A 532 11.69 2.84 26.32
N ARG A 533 12.10 1.64 25.90
CA ARG A 533 12.78 0.66 26.77
C ARG A 533 14.01 1.24 27.45
N ASP A 534 14.86 1.96 26.72
CA ASP A 534 16.13 2.46 27.25
C ASP A 534 15.95 3.68 28.16
N ALA A 535 14.91 4.50 27.94
CA ALA A 535 14.48 5.54 28.88
C ALA A 535 13.84 4.95 30.15
N LEU A 536 13.00 3.92 30.01
CA LEU A 536 12.42 3.18 31.13
C LEU A 536 13.50 2.54 32.00
N LYS A 537 14.52 1.90 31.40
CA LYS A 537 15.63 1.29 32.15
C LYS A 537 16.44 2.27 32.99
N GLN A 538 16.54 3.54 32.57
CA GLN A 538 17.20 4.58 33.35
C GLN A 538 16.35 5.01 34.56
N ASN A 539 15.01 5.01 34.44
CA ASN A 539 14.08 5.54 35.43
C ASN A 539 13.33 4.47 36.26
N VAL A 540 13.53 3.18 35.98
CA VAL A 540 12.76 2.05 36.55
C VAL A 540 12.75 2.03 38.09
N SER A 541 13.84 2.47 38.72
CA SER A 541 14.00 2.55 40.18
C SER A 541 13.11 3.62 40.84
N ALA A 542 12.79 4.70 40.13
CA ALA A 542 11.86 5.73 40.61
C ALA A 542 10.41 5.25 40.51
N LEU A 543 10.07 4.47 39.49
CA LEU A 543 8.75 3.92 39.23
C LEU A 543 8.41 2.70 40.11
N GLY A 544 9.40 1.87 40.44
CA GLY A 544 9.21 0.65 41.23
C GLY A 544 8.55 -0.48 40.43
N GLU A 545 7.66 -1.23 41.06
CA GLU A 545 6.97 -2.40 40.49
C GLU A 545 6.27 -2.10 39.16
N PHE A 546 5.56 -0.97 39.06
CA PHE A 546 4.96 -0.51 37.79
C PHE A 546 6.01 -0.28 36.70
N GLY A 547 7.17 0.29 37.04
CA GLY A 547 8.24 0.51 36.07
C GLY A 547 8.74 -0.79 35.47
N GLN A 548 8.79 -1.85 36.29
CA GLN A 548 9.14 -3.20 35.84
C GLN A 548 8.02 -3.81 34.98
N GLN A 549 6.75 -3.61 35.34
CA GLN A 549 5.59 -4.07 34.56
C GLN A 549 5.54 -3.42 33.17
N VAL A 550 5.68 -2.09 33.08
CA VAL A 550 5.71 -1.39 31.78
C VAL A 550 6.94 -1.77 31.00
N LEU A 551 8.14 -1.79 31.62
CA LEU A 551 9.36 -2.21 30.94
C LEU A 551 9.22 -3.61 30.34
N GLY A 552 8.68 -4.58 31.09
CA GLY A 552 8.38 -5.93 30.58
C GLY A 552 7.38 -5.93 29.43
N SER A 553 6.38 -5.04 29.45
CA SER A 553 5.44 -4.87 28.33
C SER A 553 6.13 -4.27 27.09
N VAL A 554 6.96 -3.23 27.24
CA VAL A 554 7.72 -2.63 26.13
C VAL A 554 8.74 -3.61 25.55
N GLU A 555 9.42 -4.38 26.41
CA GLU A 555 10.33 -5.44 25.96
C GLU A 555 9.60 -6.56 25.22
N SER A 556 8.43 -7.00 25.71
CA SER A 556 7.59 -7.97 24.98
C SER A 556 7.10 -7.42 23.64
N GLN A 557 6.61 -6.17 23.58
CA GLN A 557 6.16 -5.54 22.33
C GLN A 557 7.31 -5.37 21.33
N LEU A 558 8.50 -4.97 21.81
CA LEU A 558 9.70 -4.85 21.00
C LEU A 558 10.12 -6.21 20.43
N ASP A 559 10.10 -7.26 21.24
CA ASP A 559 10.44 -8.61 20.79
C ASP A 559 9.43 -9.15 19.78
N THR A 560 8.13 -8.93 19.99
CA THR A 560 7.09 -9.27 19.01
C THR A 560 7.27 -8.48 17.70
N LYS A 561 7.55 -7.17 17.75
CA LYS A 561 7.76 -6.38 16.53
C LYS A 561 9.04 -6.77 15.78
N ILE A 562 10.12 -7.14 16.47
CA ILE A 562 11.32 -7.71 15.84
C ILE A 562 11.01 -9.08 15.19
N GLU A 563 10.09 -9.87 15.75
CA GLU A 563 9.64 -11.13 15.17
C GLU A 563 8.76 -10.91 13.93
N GLU A 564 7.78 -10.01 14.00
CA GLU A 564 6.97 -9.58 12.85
C GLU A 564 7.83 -9.04 11.69
N GLY A 565 8.77 -8.14 11.99
CA GLY A 565 9.74 -7.65 11.01
C GLY A 565 10.63 -8.77 10.46
N GLY A 566 10.97 -9.76 11.28
CA GLY A 566 11.65 -10.98 10.86
C GLY A 566 10.86 -11.79 9.83
N ILE A 567 9.55 -11.97 10.08
CA ILE A 567 8.61 -12.65 9.16
C ILE A 567 8.50 -11.87 7.85
N LEU A 568 8.36 -10.54 7.90
CA LEU A 568 8.30 -9.68 6.71
C LEU A 568 9.55 -9.83 5.84
N VAL A 569 10.75 -9.79 6.44
CA VAL A 569 12.02 -9.98 5.73
C VAL A 569 12.11 -11.39 5.13
N GLN A 570 11.70 -12.43 5.86
CA GLN A 570 11.65 -13.81 5.34
C GLN A 570 10.69 -13.94 4.15
N GLN A 571 9.50 -13.33 4.24
CA GLN A 571 8.50 -13.31 3.17
C GLN A 571 9.04 -12.62 1.92
N LYS A 572 9.55 -11.39 2.04
CA LYS A 572 10.06 -10.65 0.89
C LYS A 572 11.28 -11.32 0.24
N LEU A 573 12.20 -11.88 1.02
CA LEU A 573 13.32 -12.68 0.48
C LEU A 573 12.86 -13.97 -0.22
N SER A 574 11.76 -14.58 0.24
CA SER A 574 11.15 -15.74 -0.42
C SER A 574 10.43 -15.35 -1.72
N GLU A 575 9.78 -14.19 -1.75
CA GLU A 575 9.19 -13.60 -2.96
C GLU A 575 10.29 -13.28 -3.99
N VAL A 576 11.38 -12.62 -3.59
CA VAL A 576 12.58 -12.36 -4.42
C VAL A 576 13.18 -13.65 -4.98
N ASN A 577 13.34 -14.69 -4.15
CA ASN A 577 13.87 -15.98 -4.62
C ASN A 577 12.97 -16.64 -5.68
N LYS A 578 11.65 -16.56 -5.49
CA LYS A 578 10.67 -17.07 -6.43
C LYS A 578 10.61 -16.21 -7.71
N GLU A 579 10.70 -14.90 -7.57
CA GLU A 579 10.76 -13.98 -8.70
C GLU A 579 11.97 -14.29 -9.59
N LEU A 580 13.15 -14.49 -9.01
CA LEU A 580 14.33 -14.91 -9.76
C LEU A 580 14.16 -16.28 -10.44
N GLN A 581 13.32 -17.17 -9.91
CA GLN A 581 12.95 -18.42 -10.59
C GLN A 581 11.96 -18.18 -11.75
N ASP A 582 10.98 -17.29 -11.58
CA ASP A 582 10.05 -16.90 -12.64
C ASP A 582 10.76 -16.14 -13.79
N TRP A 583 11.85 -15.42 -13.50
CA TRP A 583 12.71 -14.76 -14.51
C TRP A 583 13.73 -15.72 -15.16
N ASP A 584 14.29 -16.69 -14.42
CA ASP A 584 15.13 -17.79 -14.94
C ASP A 584 14.39 -18.61 -16.02
N LEU A 585 13.09 -18.89 -15.80
CA LEU A 585 12.23 -19.53 -16.80
C LEU A 585 12.02 -18.67 -18.06
N LYS A 586 11.87 -17.35 -17.92
CA LYS A 586 11.73 -16.43 -19.07
C LYS A 586 13.05 -16.25 -19.83
N ALA A 587 14.17 -16.15 -19.12
CA ALA A 587 15.51 -16.14 -19.71
C ALA A 587 15.76 -17.41 -20.54
N THR A 588 15.35 -18.56 -20.00
CA THR A 588 15.40 -19.85 -20.68
C THR A 588 14.51 -19.87 -21.92
N GLN A 589 13.28 -19.33 -21.85
CA GLN A 589 12.39 -19.22 -23.02
C GLN A 589 13.01 -18.35 -24.12
N ILE A 590 13.43 -17.12 -23.79
CA ILE A 590 14.06 -16.19 -24.74
C ILE A 590 15.32 -16.80 -25.37
N SER A 591 16.09 -17.59 -24.62
CA SER A 591 17.24 -18.34 -25.15
C SER A 591 16.86 -19.36 -26.25
N PHE A 592 15.72 -20.06 -26.10
CA PHE A 592 15.18 -20.92 -27.16
C PHE A 592 14.62 -20.11 -28.33
N ASP A 593 13.92 -19.00 -28.07
CA ASP A 593 13.35 -18.13 -29.10
C ASP A 593 14.45 -17.53 -29.99
N ILE A 594 15.57 -17.07 -29.39
CA ILE A 594 16.78 -16.64 -30.11
C ILE A 594 17.30 -17.76 -31.01
N GLY A 595 17.46 -18.97 -30.49
CA GLY A 595 17.98 -20.11 -31.28
C GLY A 595 17.09 -20.47 -32.46
N SER A 596 15.77 -20.39 -32.27
CA SER A 596 14.78 -20.61 -33.33
C SER A 596 14.84 -19.55 -34.43
N GLU A 597 14.94 -18.27 -34.06
CA GLU A 597 15.06 -17.19 -35.05
C GLU A 597 16.44 -17.13 -35.73
N GLU A 598 17.51 -17.52 -35.05
CA GLU A 598 18.83 -17.70 -35.67
C GLU A 598 18.81 -18.80 -36.75
N GLU A 599 18.18 -19.95 -36.46
CA GLU A 599 17.99 -21.03 -37.43
C GLU A 599 17.11 -20.57 -38.60
N ALA A 600 15.99 -19.89 -38.33
CA ALA A 600 15.08 -19.36 -39.35
C ALA A 600 15.70 -18.26 -40.22
N GLN A 601 16.57 -17.39 -39.68
CA GLN A 601 17.34 -16.44 -40.48
C GLN A 601 18.44 -17.11 -41.30
N LEU A 602 19.13 -18.12 -40.74
CA LEU A 602 20.15 -18.86 -41.47
C LEU A 602 19.54 -19.62 -42.65
N GLU A 603 18.38 -20.26 -42.45
CA GLU A 603 17.58 -20.86 -43.52
C GLU A 603 17.19 -19.85 -44.61
N ARG A 604 16.68 -18.67 -44.23
CA ARG A 604 16.33 -17.59 -45.17
C ARG A 604 17.55 -17.16 -46.02
N ARG A 605 18.69 -16.89 -45.39
CA ARG A 605 19.95 -16.52 -46.09
C ARG A 605 20.50 -17.62 -46.98
N LEU A 606 20.37 -18.89 -46.59
CA LEU A 606 20.79 -20.03 -47.41
C LEU A 606 19.91 -20.23 -48.65
N ARG A 607 18.62 -19.88 -48.57
CA ARG A 607 17.67 -19.91 -49.70
C ARG A 607 17.85 -18.69 -50.62
N ASN A 608 18.03 -17.49 -50.07
CA ASN A 608 17.99 -16.22 -50.80
C ASN A 608 19.38 -15.57 -50.99
N GLN A 609 20.35 -16.31 -51.55
CA GLN A 609 21.77 -15.89 -51.71
C GLN A 609 22.04 -14.65 -52.60
N SER A 610 21.01 -13.91 -53.03
CA SER A 610 21.11 -12.84 -54.04
C SER A 610 20.36 -11.55 -53.67
N VAL A 611 20.02 -11.34 -52.40
CA VAL A 611 19.41 -10.11 -51.90
C VAL A 611 20.27 -9.57 -50.76
N GLU A 612 20.73 -8.32 -50.89
CA GLU A 612 21.25 -7.57 -49.75
C GLU A 612 20.05 -7.05 -48.95
N GLU A 613 19.81 -7.64 -47.78
CA GLU A 613 18.67 -7.30 -46.91
C GLU A 613 18.94 -5.97 -46.19
N GLU A 614 18.44 -4.86 -46.75
CA GLU A 614 18.31 -3.61 -45.99
C GLU A 614 17.26 -3.79 -44.88
N GLY A 615 17.71 -3.84 -43.63
CA GLY A 615 16.86 -4.07 -42.47
C GLY A 615 15.77 -3.00 -42.30
N VAL A 616 14.53 -3.44 -42.16
CA VAL A 616 13.34 -2.56 -42.07
C VAL A 616 13.43 -1.64 -40.85
N GLU A 617 13.22 -0.33 -41.01
CA GLU A 617 13.13 0.62 -39.89
C GLU A 617 11.79 0.46 -39.13
N GLN A 618 11.68 -0.59 -38.32
CA GLN A 618 10.65 -0.69 -37.29
C GLN A 618 10.96 0.32 -36.16
N GLY A 619 10.04 1.26 -35.94
CA GLY A 619 10.12 2.30 -34.91
C GLY A 619 10.02 3.71 -35.49
N THR A 620 8.79 4.21 -35.60
CA THR A 620 8.34 5.41 -36.36
C THR A 620 8.76 6.78 -35.81
N THR A 621 9.90 6.88 -35.13
CA THR A 621 10.63 8.16 -35.00
C THR A 621 11.75 8.20 -36.03
N LEU A 622 11.49 8.91 -37.14
CA LEU A 622 12.54 9.43 -38.00
C LEU A 622 13.41 10.34 -37.13
N LEU A 623 14.69 9.97 -36.93
CA LEU A 623 15.61 10.81 -36.17
C LEU A 623 16.09 11.97 -37.05
N ILE A 624 15.17 12.92 -37.32
CA ILE A 624 15.56 14.28 -37.64
C ILE A 624 16.44 14.73 -36.48
N VAL A 625 17.73 14.91 -36.76
CA VAL A 625 18.65 15.52 -35.81
C VAL A 625 18.30 17.00 -35.78
N ALA A 626 17.35 17.34 -34.92
CA ALA A 626 17.29 18.65 -34.32
C ALA A 626 18.63 18.92 -33.63
N ASP A 627 19.03 20.19 -33.57
CA ASP A 627 20.37 20.60 -33.10
C ASP A 627 20.68 20.16 -31.66
N ASP A 628 19.67 19.71 -30.91
CA ASP A 628 19.73 19.22 -29.54
C ASP A 628 20.28 17.77 -29.38
N PHE A 629 20.33 16.92 -30.42
CA PHE A 629 20.63 15.47 -30.29
C PHE A 629 21.95 14.99 -30.93
N THR A 630 23.04 15.05 -30.16
CA THR A 630 24.39 14.61 -30.58
C THR A 630 24.54 13.07 -30.62
N PRO A 631 25.33 12.47 -31.55
CA PRO A 631 25.76 11.08 -31.46
C PRO A 631 26.91 10.93 -30.45
N TRP A 632 26.68 10.20 -29.36
CA TRP A 632 27.67 9.94 -28.30
C TRP A 632 28.02 8.44 -28.25
N PRO A 633 29.30 8.06 -28.41
CA PRO A 633 29.76 6.70 -28.14
C PRO A 633 29.96 6.52 -26.64
N PHE A 634 29.29 5.52 -26.04
CA PHE A 634 29.43 5.25 -24.61
C PHE A 634 30.80 4.64 -24.28
N GLU A 635 31.68 5.43 -23.66
CA GLU A 635 33.01 4.99 -23.18
C GLU A 635 33.05 4.61 -21.68
N GLY A 636 31.89 4.57 -21.00
CA GLY A 636 31.77 4.23 -19.57
C GLY A 636 31.47 5.41 -18.64
N GLU A 637 31.43 6.64 -19.16
CA GLU A 637 30.98 7.82 -18.43
C GLU A 637 29.44 7.93 -18.42
N TYR A 638 28.87 8.55 -17.38
CA TYR A 638 27.45 8.91 -17.33
C TYR A 638 27.33 10.38 -16.91
N TRP A 639 26.50 11.16 -17.60
CA TRP A 639 26.32 12.60 -17.35
C TRP A 639 24.99 12.82 -16.63
N ALA A 640 25.00 13.60 -15.55
CA ALA A 640 23.88 13.69 -14.60
C ALA A 640 22.65 14.44 -15.13
N ASP A 641 22.85 15.28 -16.14
CA ASP A 641 21.87 16.04 -16.90
C ASP A 641 21.30 15.23 -18.08
N GLU A 642 22.14 14.47 -18.79
CA GLU A 642 21.69 13.63 -19.91
C GLU A 642 21.11 12.27 -19.51
N VAL A 643 21.23 11.86 -18.24
CA VAL A 643 20.88 10.49 -17.82
C VAL A 643 19.42 10.11 -18.12
N THR A 644 18.50 11.07 -18.21
CA THR A 644 17.08 10.84 -18.55
C THR A 644 16.77 10.88 -20.06
N ASN A 645 17.71 11.32 -20.89
CA ASN A 645 17.47 11.70 -22.28
C ASN A 645 17.99 10.70 -23.31
N TYR A 646 18.79 9.72 -22.88
CA TYR A 646 19.42 8.72 -23.74
C TYR A 646 18.41 7.99 -24.65
N ARG A 647 18.83 7.71 -25.90
CA ARG A 647 18.05 6.95 -26.89
C ARG A 647 18.98 6.08 -27.71
N SER A 648 18.57 4.83 -27.93
CA SER A 648 19.33 3.89 -28.76
C SER A 648 19.25 4.26 -30.24
N ARG A 649 20.38 4.13 -30.93
CA ARG A 649 20.50 4.23 -32.40
C ARG A 649 20.56 2.86 -33.08
N LEU A 650 20.35 1.76 -32.34
CA LEU A 650 20.32 0.41 -32.92
C LEU A 650 19.13 0.28 -33.87
N ARG A 651 19.39 -0.34 -35.02
CA ARG A 651 18.38 -0.70 -36.03
C ARG A 651 17.98 -2.16 -35.87
N SER A 652 16.84 -2.52 -36.45
CA SER A 652 16.52 -3.93 -36.64
C SER A 652 17.53 -4.56 -37.60
N SER A 653 17.99 -5.76 -37.25
CA SER A 653 18.76 -6.66 -38.12
C SER A 653 17.91 -7.87 -38.55
N CYS A 654 16.58 -7.74 -38.48
CA CYS A 654 15.67 -8.73 -39.00
C CYS A 654 15.67 -8.73 -40.53
N SER A 655 15.83 -9.91 -41.12
CA SER A 655 15.58 -10.16 -42.55
C SER A 655 14.16 -9.72 -42.92
N ALA A 656 13.98 -9.12 -44.10
CA ALA A 656 12.66 -8.90 -44.66
C ALA A 656 11.92 -10.23 -44.90
N GLU A 657 10.58 -10.20 -44.91
CA GLU A 657 9.71 -11.35 -45.21
C GLU A 657 9.53 -11.58 -46.72
#